data_AF-A0A498HJJ6-F1
#
_entry.id   AF-A0A498HJJ6-F1
#
_cell.length_a   1.000
_cell.length_b   1.000
_cell.length_c   1.000
_cell.angle_alpha   90.00
_cell.angle_beta   90.00
_cell.angle_gamma   90.00
#
_symmetry.space_group_name_H-M   'P 1'
#
loop_
_entity.id
_entity.type
_entity.pdbx_description
1 polymer ?
#
loop_
_entity_poly.entity_id
_entity_poly.type
_entity_poly.pdbx_seq_one_letter_code
_entity_poly.pdbx_strand_id
1 'polypeptide(L)'
;MMLTASNSRHSVAYGFKIIVSSSEKFESSSEKFELVFLEDTSAASTPSPSLYLQETETDKPRIRLPFGIQKMEKSTMFVVLLVLQLFVHLQLEVHSLATLSEHDFSYSKSVINATDLPLEEVYDYIVVGGGTAGCPLAATLSSKYSVLVLERGSFPTSYPNVLTQEGFIYNLQQEDDGETPVQRVMSEDGIPTVRGRILGGTSMISAGVYARANISFFNESGVEWDINLVNATYEWIEDTIVYKPNAFAWQTVTQKAFLEAGVLPENGFSLDHVPETRITGSTFDNSGTRHAADELLNRGDLDNLRVAVHANVEKIVFSSSESRLSATGVIYKDSNGISHRAYVRDQGEVILSAGTMGTPQLLLLSGVGPESYLSSLGIPVVLDHPYVGQFLYDNPRNFINILPPNPIEPSIVTVLGIRDDFWQCSISCGPLTAPPYSLFPSQSYPLPINSTFAHIPNKVPGPHSHGSLTLNSSSDVTIGPNVRFNYFSNAADLAHCVSGMKQIGYLLRTNAFKPYKTQDLPGIEGFTFLGLPLPNNQTDDALETFCRDSLASYWHYHGGCIVGKVVDGGLHVNGIDALRIVDSSTFPVTPASHPMGFYLMLGRYMGLQILQERSAWVGMSCMDGAMQSLQRGICPHPMNFEENLEGHNYALSLLFNV
;
A
#
# COMPACT_ATOMS: atom_id res chain seq x y z
N MET A 1 -22.64 -6.54 -39.40
CA MET A 1 -23.86 -6.74 -38.60
C MET A 1 -24.13 -5.43 -37.88
N MET A 2 -25.38 -4.94 -37.82
CA MET A 2 -25.66 -3.66 -37.16
C MET A 2 -25.73 -3.83 -35.63
N LEU A 3 -25.14 -2.88 -34.91
CA LEU A 3 -25.47 -2.58 -33.52
C LEU A 3 -25.76 -1.08 -33.44
N THR A 4 -26.95 -0.73 -32.97
CA THR A 4 -27.42 0.64 -32.81
C THR A 4 -27.35 1.05 -31.34
N ALA A 5 -26.51 2.03 -31.01
CA ALA A 5 -26.61 2.78 -29.76
C ALA A 5 -27.34 4.10 -30.01
N SER A 6 -28.20 4.50 -29.08
CA SER A 6 -29.08 5.68 -29.20
C SER A 6 -28.62 6.84 -28.32
N ASN A 7 -28.92 8.08 -28.76
CA ASN A 7 -28.63 9.37 -28.12
C ASN A 7 -27.11 9.66 -27.99
N SER A 8 -26.48 10.44 -28.87
CA SER A 8 -26.70 11.87 -29.20
C SER A 8 -26.42 12.80 -28.01
N ARG A 9 -25.61 13.87 -28.16
CA ARG A 9 -25.39 14.67 -29.38
C ARG A 9 -23.91 14.83 -29.77
N HIS A 10 -23.73 15.17 -31.06
CA HIS A 10 -22.47 15.57 -31.72
C HIS A 10 -21.37 14.52 -31.83
N SER A 11 -21.44 13.76 -32.93
CA SER A 11 -20.31 13.03 -33.51
C SER A 11 -20.05 13.59 -34.92
N VAL A 12 -18.81 13.97 -35.22
CA VAL A 12 -18.38 14.30 -36.59
C VAL A 12 -17.73 13.06 -37.19
N ALA A 13 -18.19 12.62 -38.36
CA ALA A 13 -17.72 11.40 -38.99
C ALA A 13 -16.60 11.68 -40.02
N TYR A 14 -15.46 11.01 -39.86
CA TYR A 14 -14.45 10.87 -40.91
C TYR A 14 -14.44 9.42 -41.41
N GLY A 15 -14.80 9.23 -42.69
CA GLY A 15 -14.83 7.91 -43.33
C GLY A 15 -13.71 7.75 -44.34
N PHE A 16 -12.85 6.75 -44.16
CA PHE A 16 -11.82 6.40 -45.14
C PHE A 16 -12.36 5.42 -46.19
N LYS A 17 -12.04 5.68 -47.45
CA LYS A 17 -12.51 4.92 -48.62
C LYS A 17 -11.32 4.26 -49.32
N ILE A 18 -11.09 2.98 -49.05
CA ILE A 18 -10.07 2.19 -49.76
C ILE A 18 -10.64 1.77 -51.12
N ILE A 19 -9.90 2.06 -52.19
CA ILE A 19 -10.20 1.63 -53.57
C ILE A 19 -9.20 0.52 -53.93
N VAL A 20 -9.69 -0.58 -54.48
CA VAL A 20 -8.85 -1.70 -54.97
C VAL A 20 -9.02 -1.80 -56.48
N SER A 21 -7.91 -1.78 -57.21
CA SER A 21 -7.81 -2.12 -58.64
C SER A 21 -7.01 -3.41 -58.81
N SER A 22 -7.17 -4.09 -59.95
CA SER A 22 -6.61 -5.44 -60.18
C SER A 22 -6.23 -5.68 -61.64
N SER A 23 -5.62 -6.86 -61.90
CA SER A 23 -4.95 -7.30 -63.15
C SER A 23 -3.62 -6.58 -63.44
N GLU A 24 -2.54 -7.13 -64.01
CA GLU A 24 -2.01 -8.43 -64.49
C GLU A 24 -0.63 -8.04 -65.15
N LYS A 25 0.40 -8.83 -65.49
CA LYS A 25 0.74 -10.28 -65.51
C LYS A 25 2.28 -10.46 -65.70
N PHE A 26 2.91 -11.47 -65.09
CA PHE A 26 4.26 -12.05 -65.41
C PHE A 26 5.51 -11.09 -65.39
N GLU A 27 6.79 -11.52 -65.42
CA GLU A 27 7.44 -12.82 -65.72
C GLU A 27 8.82 -13.01 -65.02
N SER A 28 9.17 -14.25 -64.61
CA SER A 28 10.52 -14.72 -64.18
C SER A 28 11.14 -14.06 -62.91
N SER A 29 12.18 -14.58 -62.25
CA SER A 29 13.00 -15.80 -62.44
C SER A 29 13.27 -16.50 -61.08
N SER A 30 13.77 -17.74 -61.10
CA SER A 30 13.98 -18.58 -59.91
C SER A 30 15.39 -18.48 -59.31
N GLU A 31 15.50 -18.52 -57.98
CA GLU A 31 16.67 -19.07 -57.29
C GLU A 31 16.25 -19.85 -56.02
N LYS A 32 17.05 -20.84 -55.62
CA LYS A 32 16.78 -21.74 -54.48
C LYS A 32 17.68 -21.40 -53.30
N PHE A 33 17.19 -21.63 -52.08
CA PHE A 33 18.01 -22.18 -51.00
C PHE A 33 17.28 -23.33 -50.30
N GLU A 34 18.03 -24.36 -49.91
CA GLU A 34 17.51 -25.58 -49.28
C GLU A 34 17.68 -25.52 -47.76
N LEU A 35 16.72 -26.10 -47.03
CA LEU A 35 16.82 -26.32 -45.59
C LEU A 35 17.26 -27.78 -45.38
N VAL A 36 18.54 -27.97 -45.09
CA VAL A 36 19.15 -29.29 -44.89
C VAL A 36 18.81 -29.80 -43.49
N PHE A 37 18.19 -30.97 -43.41
CA PHE A 37 18.12 -31.77 -42.19
C PHE A 37 19.29 -32.77 -42.18
N LEU A 38 19.86 -33.01 -41.00
CA LEU A 38 20.91 -34.01 -40.77
C LEU A 38 20.36 -35.13 -39.89
N GLU A 39 20.50 -36.38 -40.36
CA GLU A 39 20.30 -37.61 -39.59
C GLU A 39 21.47 -38.56 -39.86
N ASP A 40 22.13 -39.05 -38.80
CA ASP A 40 22.99 -40.25 -38.77
C ASP A 40 23.57 -40.42 -37.34
N THR A 41 23.92 -41.59 -36.78
CA THR A 41 23.32 -42.96 -36.77
C THR A 41 24.00 -43.79 -35.64
N SER A 42 23.47 -44.98 -35.32
CA SER A 42 24.05 -46.06 -34.46
C SER A 42 24.08 -45.78 -32.92
N ALA A 43 23.57 -46.62 -32.00
CA ALA A 43 23.73 -48.06 -31.66
C ALA A 43 24.88 -48.31 -30.63
N ALA A 44 24.78 -49.13 -29.57
CA ALA A 44 23.71 -50.00 -29.01
C ALA A 44 23.86 -50.05 -27.44
N SER A 45 23.48 -51.03 -26.58
CA SER A 45 22.93 -52.40 -26.70
C SER A 45 22.38 -52.95 -25.34
N THR A 46 21.27 -53.71 -25.34
CA THR A 46 20.92 -54.94 -24.54
C THR A 46 21.25 -55.12 -23.03
N PRO A 47 20.50 -55.96 -22.25
CA PRO A 47 19.12 -56.47 -22.44
C PRO A 47 18.24 -56.64 -21.15
N SER A 48 16.90 -56.72 -21.33
CA SER A 48 15.89 -57.67 -20.75
C SER A 48 15.86 -58.05 -19.23
N PRO A 49 14.70 -58.50 -18.63
CA PRO A 49 13.53 -59.06 -19.31
C PRO A 49 12.11 -58.68 -18.82
N SER A 50 11.23 -58.51 -19.80
CA SER A 50 9.78 -58.82 -19.86
C SER A 50 8.95 -59.14 -18.59
N LEU A 51 7.76 -58.54 -18.54
CA LEU A 51 6.51 -59.31 -18.37
C LEU A 51 5.63 -59.13 -19.62
N TYR A 52 4.94 -60.19 -20.05
CA TYR A 52 3.93 -60.16 -21.13
C TYR A 52 2.54 -59.84 -20.55
N LEU A 53 1.71 -59.14 -21.33
CA LEU A 53 0.26 -59.36 -21.40
C LEU A 53 -0.24 -58.96 -22.80
N GLN A 54 -1.35 -59.54 -23.25
CA GLN A 54 -1.78 -59.53 -24.66
C GLN A 54 -2.65 -58.33 -25.05
N GLU A 55 -2.64 -58.00 -26.34
CA GLU A 55 -3.64 -57.15 -26.98
C GLU A 55 -5.00 -57.85 -27.10
N THR A 56 -6.08 -57.09 -26.91
CA THR A 56 -7.36 -57.29 -27.61
C THR A 56 -7.95 -55.93 -27.95
N GLU A 57 -8.20 -55.66 -29.23
CA GLU A 57 -8.90 -54.45 -29.67
C GLU A 57 -10.37 -54.44 -29.24
N THR A 58 -10.93 -53.27 -28.91
CA THR A 58 -12.28 -52.86 -29.37
C THR A 58 -12.53 -51.36 -29.16
N ASP A 59 -13.21 -50.76 -30.14
CA ASP A 59 -13.93 -49.48 -30.15
C ASP A 59 -13.38 -48.23 -29.42
N LYS A 60 -12.81 -47.31 -30.22
CA LYS A 60 -12.78 -45.85 -29.92
C LYS A 60 -13.91 -45.13 -30.69
N PRO A 61 -14.68 -44.22 -30.06
CA PRO A 61 -15.72 -43.45 -30.75
C PRO A 61 -15.12 -42.44 -31.74
N ARG A 62 -15.54 -42.50 -33.01
CA ARG A 62 -15.16 -41.53 -34.04
C ARG A 62 -16.00 -40.25 -33.96
N ILE A 63 -15.43 -39.17 -33.42
CA ILE A 63 -16.02 -37.83 -33.57
C ILE A 63 -15.92 -37.39 -35.03
N ARG A 64 -17.06 -37.24 -35.71
CA ARG A 64 -17.15 -36.57 -37.02
C ARG A 64 -17.26 -35.06 -36.80
N LEU A 65 -16.22 -34.31 -37.13
CA LEU A 65 -16.36 -32.88 -37.41
C LEU A 65 -17.07 -32.70 -38.77
N PRO A 66 -18.03 -31.77 -38.89
CA PRO A 66 -18.63 -31.44 -40.19
C PRO A 66 -17.63 -30.68 -41.07
N PHE A 67 -17.66 -30.94 -42.38
CA PHE A 67 -16.81 -30.27 -43.36
C PHE A 67 -17.15 -28.77 -43.48
N GLY A 68 -16.15 -27.88 -43.53
CA GLY A 68 -16.42 -26.44 -43.66
C GLY A 68 -15.24 -25.48 -43.88
N ILE A 69 -13.99 -25.93 -44.05
CA ILE A 69 -12.84 -25.02 -44.26
C ILE A 69 -12.10 -25.36 -45.55
N GLN A 70 -12.48 -24.69 -46.65
CA GLN A 70 -11.67 -24.58 -47.87
C GLN A 70 -11.08 -23.17 -47.94
N LYS A 71 -9.77 -23.06 -48.21
CA LYS A 71 -9.02 -21.84 -48.58
C LYS A 71 -9.56 -20.52 -47.99
N MET A 72 -9.10 -20.16 -46.79
CA MET A 72 -8.96 -18.73 -46.48
C MET A 72 -7.87 -18.11 -47.36
N GLU A 73 -8.08 -16.89 -47.81
CA GLU A 73 -7.02 -16.10 -48.45
C GLU A 73 -6.01 -15.62 -47.41
N LYS A 74 -4.75 -15.39 -47.82
CA LYS A 74 -3.69 -14.90 -46.91
C LYS A 74 -4.09 -13.62 -46.18
N SER A 75 -4.80 -12.72 -46.87
CA SER A 75 -5.34 -11.47 -46.33
C SER A 75 -6.33 -11.72 -45.17
N THR A 76 -7.25 -12.69 -45.33
CA THR A 76 -8.20 -13.08 -44.29
C THR A 76 -7.50 -13.69 -43.08
N MET A 77 -6.51 -14.56 -43.33
CA MET A 77 -5.72 -15.18 -42.26
C MET A 77 -4.90 -14.13 -41.48
N PHE A 78 -4.35 -13.12 -42.17
CA PHE A 78 -3.63 -12.01 -41.53
C PHE A 78 -4.57 -11.14 -40.68
N VAL A 79 -5.78 -10.84 -41.16
CA VAL A 79 -6.79 -10.11 -40.35
C VAL A 79 -7.24 -10.94 -39.14
N VAL A 80 -7.45 -12.25 -39.29
CA VAL A 80 -7.79 -13.14 -38.15
C VAL A 80 -6.65 -13.20 -37.14
N LEU A 81 -5.39 -13.28 -37.58
CA LEU A 81 -4.22 -13.23 -36.69
C LEU A 81 -4.09 -11.88 -35.99
N LEU A 82 -4.29 -10.76 -36.70
CA LEU A 82 -4.19 -9.41 -36.13
C LEU A 82 -5.35 -9.10 -35.17
N VAL A 83 -6.56 -9.61 -35.45
CA VAL A 83 -7.68 -9.58 -34.50
C VAL A 83 -7.43 -10.49 -33.29
N LEU A 84 -6.84 -11.67 -33.47
CA LEU A 84 -6.41 -12.52 -32.35
C LEU A 84 -5.31 -11.83 -31.51
N GLN A 85 -4.36 -11.15 -32.16
CA GLN A 85 -3.28 -10.44 -31.49
C GLN A 85 -3.81 -9.21 -30.73
N LEU A 86 -4.80 -8.50 -31.29
CA LEU A 86 -5.57 -7.47 -30.59
C LEU A 86 -6.40 -8.03 -29.42
N PHE A 87 -7.05 -9.19 -29.58
CA PHE A 87 -7.77 -9.85 -28.48
C PHE A 87 -6.82 -10.30 -27.37
N VAL A 88 -5.65 -10.82 -27.74
CA VAL A 88 -4.58 -11.19 -26.80
C VAL A 88 -4.03 -9.95 -26.10
N HIS A 89 -3.87 -8.81 -26.76
CA HIS A 89 -3.48 -7.56 -26.08
C HIS A 89 -4.61 -7.00 -25.21
N LEU A 90 -5.88 -7.03 -25.65
CA LEU A 90 -7.04 -6.60 -24.85
C LEU A 90 -7.40 -7.57 -23.70
N GLN A 91 -6.83 -8.78 -23.66
CA GLN A 91 -6.98 -9.74 -22.56
C GLN A 91 -5.69 -9.95 -21.76
N LEU A 92 -4.62 -9.21 -22.06
CA LEU A 92 -3.35 -9.24 -21.35
C LEU A 92 -2.91 -7.84 -20.87
N GLU A 93 -3.84 -7.07 -20.31
CA GLU A 93 -3.52 -6.26 -19.12
C GLU A 93 -3.30 -7.21 -17.92
N VAL A 94 -2.28 -8.06 -18.04
CA VAL A 94 -1.76 -8.84 -16.92
C VAL A 94 -1.15 -7.83 -15.97
N HIS A 95 -1.94 -7.43 -14.99
CA HIS A 95 -1.42 -6.78 -13.79
C HIS A 95 -0.37 -7.73 -13.24
N SER A 96 0.89 -7.31 -13.33
CA SER A 96 2.02 -8.08 -12.83
C SER A 96 1.89 -8.10 -11.30
N LEU A 97 1.76 -9.29 -10.76
CA LEU A 97 1.57 -9.56 -9.34
C LEU A 97 2.68 -10.50 -8.90
N ALA A 98 3.12 -10.35 -7.66
CA ALA A 98 4.15 -11.16 -7.07
C ALA A 98 3.85 -12.67 -7.18
N THR A 99 4.86 -13.44 -7.57
CA THR A 99 4.80 -14.91 -7.61
C THR A 99 5.23 -15.49 -6.27
N LEU A 100 4.66 -16.64 -5.89
CA LEU A 100 4.91 -17.30 -4.60
C LEU A 100 6.41 -17.48 -4.33
N SER A 101 6.85 -17.00 -3.16
CA SER A 101 8.24 -17.06 -2.70
C SER A 101 8.28 -17.13 -1.17
N GLU A 102 9.45 -17.45 -0.62
CA GLU A 102 9.77 -17.07 0.76
C GLU A 102 9.86 -15.52 0.85
N HIS A 103 9.79 -14.97 2.05
CA HIS A 103 10.00 -13.54 2.31
C HIS A 103 11.47 -13.14 2.04
N ASP A 104 11.70 -12.10 1.22
CA ASP A 104 13.05 -11.77 0.72
C ASP A 104 13.87 -10.89 1.66
N PHE A 105 14.72 -11.52 2.47
CA PHE A 105 15.67 -10.83 3.35
C PHE A 105 17.00 -10.43 2.68
N SER A 106 17.12 -10.36 1.35
CA SER A 106 18.40 -10.01 0.68
C SER A 106 18.95 -8.63 1.08
N TYR A 107 18.08 -7.69 1.46
CA TYR A 107 18.40 -6.37 1.97
C TYR A 107 19.11 -6.40 3.34
N SER A 108 19.09 -7.53 4.07
CA SER A 108 19.74 -7.70 5.37
C SER A 108 21.25 -7.39 5.33
N LYS A 109 21.91 -7.51 4.17
CA LYS A 109 23.31 -7.11 3.99
C LYS A 109 23.57 -5.61 4.25
N SER A 110 22.53 -4.79 4.15
CA SER A 110 22.52 -3.34 4.38
C SER A 110 21.91 -2.96 5.74
N VAL A 111 21.43 -3.95 6.51
CA VAL A 111 20.89 -3.76 7.86
C VAL A 111 21.99 -3.94 8.90
N ILE A 112 22.02 -3.04 9.87
CA ILE A 112 23.01 -2.97 10.95
C ILE A 112 22.30 -2.54 12.24
N ASN A 113 22.85 -2.92 13.40
CA ASN A 113 22.38 -2.36 14.66
C ASN A 113 22.90 -0.91 14.80
N ALA A 114 22.10 -0.02 15.36
CA ALA A 114 22.53 1.33 15.76
C ALA A 114 23.82 1.31 16.61
N THR A 115 24.03 0.26 17.43
CA THR A 115 25.25 0.07 18.23
C THR A 115 26.54 -0.01 17.41
N ASP A 116 26.43 -0.42 16.14
CA ASP A 116 27.56 -0.71 15.26
C ASP A 116 27.85 0.46 14.30
N LEU A 117 27.08 1.56 14.41
CA LEU A 117 27.32 2.79 13.69
C LEU A 117 28.35 3.70 14.39
N PRO A 118 29.11 4.51 13.63
CA PRO A 118 29.90 5.60 14.19
C PRO A 118 29.02 6.61 14.93
N LEU A 119 29.65 7.38 15.83
CA LEU A 119 28.95 8.42 16.61
C LEU A 119 28.51 9.62 15.76
N GLU A 120 29.21 9.91 14.65
CA GLU A 120 28.81 10.92 13.66
C GLU A 120 28.98 10.38 12.24
N GLU A 121 27.96 10.55 11.39
CA GLU A 121 27.96 10.17 9.97
C GLU A 121 27.29 11.23 9.08
N VAL A 122 27.51 11.16 7.76
CA VAL A 122 26.99 12.12 6.78
C VAL A 122 26.48 11.42 5.51
N TYR A 123 25.21 11.65 5.16
CA TYR A 123 24.50 11.04 4.02
C TYR A 123 23.89 12.11 3.10
N ASP A 124 23.38 11.72 1.93
CA ASP A 124 22.59 12.65 1.10
C ASP A 124 21.14 12.71 1.57
N TYR A 125 20.60 11.59 2.10
CA TYR A 125 19.25 11.53 2.67
C TYR A 125 19.21 10.74 3.96
N ILE A 126 18.36 11.19 4.90
CA ILE A 126 18.09 10.48 6.15
C ILE A 126 16.58 10.26 6.26
N VAL A 127 16.15 9.00 6.26
CA VAL A 127 14.75 8.60 6.40
C VAL A 127 14.51 8.12 7.83
N VAL A 128 13.65 8.83 8.57
CA VAL A 128 13.32 8.53 9.97
C VAL A 128 12.06 7.67 10.01
N GLY A 129 12.20 6.41 10.43
CA GLY A 129 11.15 5.39 10.41
C GLY A 129 11.26 4.48 9.20
N GLY A 130 11.67 3.23 9.42
CA GLY A 130 11.73 2.17 8.41
C GLY A 130 10.36 1.56 8.15
N GLY A 131 9.33 2.39 7.98
CA GLY A 131 7.92 1.98 7.89
C GLY A 131 7.39 1.82 6.47
N THR A 132 6.07 1.69 6.38
CA THR A 132 5.29 1.44 5.14
C THR A 132 5.65 2.38 3.98
N ALA A 133 5.90 3.66 4.26
CA ALA A 133 6.34 4.64 3.26
C ALA A 133 7.87 4.84 3.23
N GLY A 134 8.54 4.71 4.39
CA GLY A 134 9.97 4.95 4.53
C GLY A 134 10.85 3.95 3.76
N CYS A 135 10.47 2.67 3.73
CA CYS A 135 11.22 1.65 2.98
C CYS A 135 11.21 1.87 1.45
N PRO A 136 10.04 1.98 0.77
CA PRO A 136 10.01 2.28 -0.67
C PRO A 136 10.60 3.65 -1.03
N LEU A 137 10.51 4.65 -0.14
CA LEU A 137 11.19 5.93 -0.28
C LEU A 137 12.72 5.75 -0.30
N ALA A 138 13.27 5.10 0.73
CA ALA A 138 14.72 4.93 0.89
C ALA A 138 15.33 4.09 -0.24
N ALA A 139 14.68 2.99 -0.62
CA ALA A 139 15.07 2.16 -1.76
C ALA A 139 15.08 2.94 -3.08
N THR A 140 14.12 3.85 -3.25
CA THR A 140 14.04 4.69 -4.44
C THR A 140 15.17 5.72 -4.46
N LEU A 141 15.41 6.44 -3.36
CA LEU A 141 16.47 7.43 -3.25
C LEU A 141 17.88 6.81 -3.39
N SER A 142 18.10 5.58 -2.90
CA SER A 142 19.42 4.95 -2.94
C SER A 142 19.93 4.66 -4.35
N SER A 143 19.04 4.60 -5.35
CA SER A 143 19.38 4.43 -6.78
C SER A 143 20.29 5.52 -7.36
N LYS A 144 20.51 6.65 -6.66
CA LYS A 144 21.48 7.70 -7.06
C LYS A 144 22.31 8.30 -5.91
N TYR A 145 21.91 8.08 -4.66
CA TYR A 145 22.38 8.86 -3.51
C TYR A 145 22.58 7.98 -2.28
N SER A 146 23.47 8.35 -1.36
CA SER A 146 23.65 7.63 -0.10
C SER A 146 22.51 7.92 0.89
N VAL A 147 21.86 6.86 1.39
CA VAL A 147 20.66 6.94 2.23
C VAL A 147 20.87 6.19 3.54
N LEU A 148 20.55 6.84 4.66
CA LEU A 148 20.41 6.21 5.96
C LEU A 148 18.92 6.09 6.34
N VAL A 149 18.46 4.88 6.63
CA VAL A 149 17.18 4.65 7.30
C VAL A 149 17.44 4.42 8.79
N LEU A 150 16.68 5.09 9.65
CA LEU A 150 16.72 4.89 11.10
C LEU A 150 15.38 4.33 11.58
N GLU A 151 15.37 3.05 11.99
CA GLU A 151 14.20 2.38 12.57
C GLU A 151 14.44 2.06 14.05
N ARG A 152 13.47 2.42 14.88
CA ARG A 152 13.51 2.21 16.33
C ARG A 152 13.32 0.74 16.74
N GLY A 153 12.58 -0.03 15.96
CA GLY A 153 12.28 -1.44 16.21
C GLY A 153 13.36 -2.40 15.73
N SER A 154 13.09 -3.69 15.93
CA SER A 154 13.96 -4.79 15.49
C SER A 154 13.82 -5.10 13.99
N PHE A 155 14.76 -5.90 13.48
CA PHE A 155 14.64 -6.61 12.20
C PHE A 155 13.60 -7.74 12.28
N PRO A 156 12.88 -8.11 11.19
CA PRO A 156 11.70 -8.98 11.28
C PRO A 156 11.92 -10.37 11.87
N THR A 157 13.07 -11.01 11.60
CA THR A 157 13.35 -12.38 12.07
C THR A 157 13.51 -12.49 13.60
N SER A 158 13.65 -11.37 14.32
CA SER A 158 13.54 -11.33 15.79
C SER A 158 12.16 -11.76 16.30
N TYR A 159 11.11 -11.62 15.47
CA TYR A 159 9.73 -11.94 15.85
C TYR A 159 9.03 -12.79 14.75
N PRO A 160 9.39 -14.07 14.53
CA PRO A 160 8.96 -14.84 13.35
C PRO A 160 7.45 -14.88 13.08
N ASN A 161 6.61 -14.70 14.10
CA ASN A 161 5.15 -14.59 13.93
C ASN A 161 4.70 -13.32 13.18
N VAL A 162 5.56 -12.34 12.88
CA VAL A 162 5.23 -11.28 11.90
C VAL A 162 5.25 -11.79 10.46
N LEU A 163 5.90 -12.93 10.18
CA LEU A 163 6.13 -13.43 8.82
C LEU A 163 5.00 -14.33 8.27
N THR A 164 3.90 -14.55 9.01
CA THR A 164 2.77 -15.36 8.52
C THR A 164 1.40 -14.74 8.82
N GLN A 165 0.37 -15.24 8.13
CA GLN A 165 -1.03 -14.89 8.35
C GLN A 165 -1.56 -15.37 9.71
N GLU A 166 -1.16 -16.56 10.17
CA GLU A 166 -1.58 -17.14 11.46
C GLU A 166 -1.05 -16.30 12.62
N GLY A 167 0.15 -15.76 12.46
CA GLY A 167 0.80 -14.90 13.45
C GLY A 167 0.15 -13.53 13.65
N PHE A 168 -0.74 -13.08 12.75
CA PHE A 168 -1.46 -11.79 12.90
C PHE A 168 -2.15 -11.64 14.26
N ILE A 169 -2.93 -12.64 14.69
CA ILE A 169 -3.61 -12.63 15.98
C ILE A 169 -2.62 -12.80 17.14
N TYR A 170 -1.60 -13.65 16.96
CA TYR A 170 -0.57 -13.90 17.98
C TYR A 170 0.20 -12.61 18.34
N ASN A 171 0.56 -11.80 17.35
CA ASN A 171 1.30 -10.55 17.55
C ASN A 171 0.48 -9.55 18.38
N LEU A 172 -0.83 -9.46 18.13
CA LEU A 172 -1.75 -8.63 18.94
C LEU A 172 -1.97 -9.19 20.36
N GLN A 173 -1.77 -10.49 20.57
CA GLN A 173 -1.86 -11.13 21.89
C GLN A 173 -0.58 -10.95 22.74
N GLN A 174 0.57 -10.63 22.15
CA GLN A 174 1.81 -10.43 22.92
C GLN A 174 1.70 -9.18 23.80
N GLU A 175 2.32 -9.23 24.98
CA GLU A 175 2.47 -8.06 25.85
C GLU A 175 3.48 -7.07 25.26
N ASP A 176 3.26 -5.78 25.53
CA ASP A 176 4.18 -4.72 25.14
C ASP A 176 5.26 -4.59 26.21
N ASP A 177 6.45 -5.12 25.91
CA ASP A 177 7.63 -5.15 26.78
C ASP A 177 8.57 -3.97 26.56
N GLY A 178 8.26 -3.08 25.60
CA GLY A 178 9.14 -2.01 25.14
C GLY A 178 9.76 -2.27 23.75
N GLU A 179 9.89 -3.53 23.34
CA GLU A 179 10.61 -3.96 22.13
C GLU A 179 9.71 -4.63 21.07
N THR A 180 8.67 -5.35 21.49
CA THR A 180 7.78 -6.14 20.60
C THR A 180 7.25 -5.37 19.39
N PRO A 181 6.97 -6.04 18.25
CA PRO A 181 6.67 -5.36 16.98
C PRO A 181 5.32 -4.63 16.97
N VAL A 182 4.47 -4.90 17.96
CA VAL A 182 3.17 -4.27 18.21
C VAL A 182 3.28 -3.38 19.44
N GLN A 183 3.48 -2.08 19.27
CA GLN A 183 3.35 -1.14 20.38
C GLN A 183 1.86 -0.90 20.66
N ARG A 184 1.44 -1.13 21.90
CA ARG A 184 0.07 -0.91 22.38
C ARG A 184 -0.14 0.57 22.70
N VAL A 185 -1.31 1.10 22.33
CA VAL A 185 -1.68 2.51 22.56
C VAL A 185 -3.12 2.57 23.06
N MET A 186 -3.39 3.43 24.05
CA MET A 186 -4.74 3.77 24.49
C MET A 186 -5.01 5.23 24.12
N SER A 187 -6.09 5.51 23.40
CA SER A 187 -6.51 6.90 23.13
C SER A 187 -7.18 7.52 24.36
N GLU A 188 -7.17 8.85 24.46
CA GLU A 188 -7.89 9.59 25.50
C GLU A 188 -9.42 9.42 25.40
N ASP A 189 -9.92 8.92 24.26
CA ASP A 189 -11.31 8.48 24.07
C ASP A 189 -11.62 7.15 24.79
N GLY A 190 -10.61 6.49 25.38
CA GLY A 190 -10.73 5.17 26.02
C GLY A 190 -10.67 3.99 25.05
N ILE A 191 -10.32 4.22 23.79
CA ILE A 191 -10.27 3.18 22.74
C ILE A 191 -8.83 2.67 22.57
N PRO A 192 -8.58 1.36 22.74
CA PRO A 192 -7.28 0.75 22.45
C PRO A 192 -7.00 0.67 20.94
N THR A 193 -5.74 0.89 20.57
CA THR A 193 -5.20 0.77 19.22
C THR A 193 -3.73 0.31 19.26
N VAL A 194 -3.07 0.11 18.12
CA VAL A 194 -1.68 -0.37 18.03
C VAL A 194 -0.90 0.31 16.91
N ARG A 195 0.43 0.43 17.05
CA ARG A 195 1.36 0.89 15.99
C ARG A 195 2.57 -0.03 15.85
N GLY A 196 3.16 -0.09 14.65
CA GLY A 196 4.38 -0.86 14.41
C GLY A 196 5.61 -0.35 15.18
N ARG A 197 6.48 -1.27 15.59
CA ARG A 197 7.83 -1.03 16.16
C ARG A 197 8.79 -2.11 15.62
N ILE A 198 9.00 -2.09 14.32
CA ILE A 198 9.75 -3.11 13.57
C ILE A 198 10.13 -2.51 12.21
N LEU A 199 11.20 -2.99 11.57
CA LEU A 199 11.48 -2.69 10.16
C LEU A 199 10.34 -3.24 9.27
N GLY A 200 9.94 -2.45 8.26
CA GLY A 200 8.68 -2.59 7.54
C GLY A 200 7.51 -1.87 8.23
N GLY A 201 7.61 -1.57 9.52
CA GLY A 201 6.61 -0.84 10.30
C GLY A 201 5.26 -1.57 10.38
N THR A 202 4.15 -0.81 10.31
CA THR A 202 2.80 -1.36 10.51
C THR A 202 2.39 -2.38 9.43
N SER A 203 3.03 -2.44 8.24
CA SER A 203 2.72 -3.50 7.26
C SER A 203 2.99 -4.91 7.83
N MET A 204 4.04 -5.06 8.65
CA MET A 204 4.43 -6.33 9.30
C MET A 204 3.43 -6.89 10.32
N ILE A 205 2.56 -6.04 10.86
CA ILE A 205 1.57 -6.43 11.89
C ILE A 205 0.13 -6.27 11.41
N SER A 206 -0.07 -5.89 10.15
CA SER A 206 -1.37 -5.61 9.54
C SER A 206 -2.18 -6.89 9.24
N ALA A 207 -3.45 -6.70 8.88
CA ALA A 207 -4.31 -7.75 8.33
C ALA A 207 -4.02 -8.08 6.83
N GLY A 208 -2.93 -7.54 6.24
CA GLY A 208 -2.46 -7.93 4.90
C GLY A 208 -3.38 -7.59 3.73
N VAL A 209 -4.38 -6.72 3.90
CA VAL A 209 -5.31 -6.35 2.82
C VAL A 209 -4.71 -5.25 1.94
N TYR A 210 -4.69 -5.47 0.62
CA TYR A 210 -4.19 -4.51 -0.36
C TYR A 210 -5.32 -3.87 -1.17
N ALA A 211 -5.21 -2.55 -1.39
CA ALA A 211 -6.04 -1.79 -2.32
C ALA A 211 -5.28 -0.55 -2.83
N ARG A 212 -5.54 -0.16 -4.08
CA ARG A 212 -5.19 1.16 -4.60
C ARG A 212 -6.14 2.22 -4.02
N ALA A 213 -5.74 3.50 -4.06
CA ALA A 213 -6.58 4.60 -3.58
C ALA A 213 -7.83 4.81 -4.45
N ASN A 214 -8.82 5.52 -3.92
CA ASN A 214 -9.91 6.06 -4.74
C ASN A 214 -9.33 7.09 -5.74
N ILE A 215 -9.76 7.06 -6.99
CA ILE A 215 -9.32 8.06 -7.98
C ILE A 215 -9.74 9.50 -7.61
N SER A 216 -10.80 9.68 -6.81
CA SER A 216 -11.19 11.01 -6.30
C SER A 216 -10.20 11.56 -5.27
N PHE A 217 -9.54 10.70 -4.48
CA PHE A 217 -8.60 11.12 -3.44
C PHE A 217 -7.46 11.98 -4.03
N PHE A 218 -6.90 11.58 -5.18
CA PHE A 218 -5.82 12.33 -5.82
C PHE A 218 -6.24 13.77 -6.14
N ASN A 219 -7.46 13.98 -6.65
CA ASN A 219 -8.02 15.31 -6.96
C ASN A 219 -8.30 16.17 -5.72
N GLU A 220 -8.54 15.54 -4.57
CA GLU A 220 -8.98 16.21 -3.32
C GLU A 220 -7.85 16.38 -2.29
N SER A 221 -6.75 15.66 -2.46
CA SER A 221 -5.62 15.55 -1.50
C SER A 221 -4.77 16.82 -1.31
N GLY A 222 -4.87 17.81 -2.20
CA GLY A 222 -4.03 19.02 -2.18
C GLY A 222 -2.62 18.86 -2.76
N VAL A 223 -2.34 17.76 -3.45
CA VAL A 223 -1.08 17.47 -4.15
C VAL A 223 -1.34 17.39 -5.66
N GLU A 224 -0.41 17.87 -6.50
CA GLU A 224 -0.49 17.71 -7.96
C GLU A 224 0.16 16.36 -8.35
N TRP A 225 -0.67 15.40 -8.79
CA TRP A 225 -0.23 14.03 -9.07
C TRP A 225 -0.01 13.76 -10.56
N ASP A 226 1.17 13.23 -10.92
CA ASP A 226 1.30 12.49 -12.19
C ASP A 226 0.68 11.10 -12.01
N ILE A 227 -0.55 10.93 -12.49
CA ILE A 227 -1.31 9.67 -12.40
C ILE A 227 -0.60 8.51 -13.13
N ASN A 228 0.23 8.79 -14.15
CA ASN A 228 1.01 7.73 -14.82
C ASN A 228 2.12 7.23 -13.89
N LEU A 229 2.80 8.15 -13.20
CA LEU A 229 3.82 7.83 -12.20
C LEU A 229 3.22 7.14 -10.97
N VAL A 230 2.01 7.52 -10.54
CA VAL A 230 1.24 6.82 -9.49
C VAL A 230 0.96 5.37 -9.91
N ASN A 231 0.45 5.13 -11.12
CA ASN A 231 0.13 3.78 -11.59
C ASN A 231 1.38 2.90 -11.75
N ALA A 232 2.43 3.41 -12.40
CA ALA A 232 3.71 2.71 -12.53
C ALA A 232 4.38 2.46 -11.16
N THR A 233 4.08 3.30 -10.15
CA THR A 233 4.53 3.09 -8.77
C THR A 233 3.70 2.01 -8.07
N TYR A 234 2.38 1.97 -8.26
CA TYR A 234 1.53 0.86 -7.79
C TYR A 234 2.00 -0.47 -8.37
N GLU A 235 2.19 -0.54 -9.69
CA GLU A 235 2.69 -1.73 -10.39
C GLU A 235 4.04 -2.22 -9.83
N TRP A 236 4.99 -1.31 -9.56
CA TRP A 236 6.29 -1.65 -8.96
C TRP A 236 6.18 -2.26 -7.55
N ILE A 237 5.17 -1.87 -6.76
CA ILE A 237 4.85 -2.47 -5.46
C ILE A 237 4.18 -3.84 -5.66
N GLU A 238 3.23 -3.91 -6.59
CA GLU A 238 2.38 -5.07 -6.87
C GLU A 238 3.18 -6.25 -7.43
N ASP A 239 4.13 -5.98 -8.32
CA ASP A 239 5.22 -6.86 -8.77
C ASP A 239 5.93 -7.61 -7.63
N THR A 240 6.09 -6.95 -6.48
CA THR A 240 7.06 -7.33 -5.44
C THR A 240 6.40 -8.02 -4.26
N ILE A 241 5.25 -7.51 -3.78
CA ILE A 241 4.66 -7.93 -2.50
C ILE A 241 3.13 -8.10 -2.51
N VAL A 242 2.47 -8.08 -3.68
CA VAL A 242 1.00 -8.20 -3.77
C VAL A 242 0.58 -9.41 -4.57
N TYR A 243 -0.26 -10.23 -3.95
CA TYR A 243 -0.71 -11.51 -4.46
C TYR A 243 -2.21 -11.47 -4.74
N LYS A 244 -2.63 -12.22 -5.77
CA LYS A 244 -4.03 -12.61 -5.94
C LYS A 244 -4.33 -13.77 -4.99
N PRO A 245 -5.22 -13.61 -3.99
CA PRO A 245 -5.43 -14.64 -2.99
C PRO A 245 -6.30 -15.79 -3.52
N ASN A 246 -6.07 -16.97 -2.96
CA ASN A 246 -6.88 -18.16 -3.13
C ASN A 246 -8.31 -17.96 -2.58
N ALA A 247 -9.23 -18.80 -3.06
CA ALA A 247 -10.63 -18.76 -2.64
C ALA A 247 -10.82 -19.42 -1.25
N PHE A 248 -10.91 -18.61 -0.20
CA PHE A 248 -11.30 -19.07 1.13
C PHE A 248 -12.82 -19.33 1.20
N ALA A 249 -13.24 -20.39 1.89
CA ALA A 249 -14.65 -20.76 2.04
C ALA A 249 -15.48 -19.64 2.72
N TRP A 250 -14.99 -19.06 3.81
CA TRP A 250 -15.67 -17.97 4.51
C TRP A 250 -15.75 -16.67 3.69
N GLN A 251 -14.68 -16.33 2.95
CA GLN A 251 -14.68 -15.16 2.06
C GLN A 251 -15.71 -15.34 0.92
N THR A 252 -15.85 -16.55 0.39
CA THR A 252 -16.87 -16.89 -0.63
C THR A 252 -18.31 -16.76 -0.09
N VAL A 253 -18.55 -17.08 1.18
CA VAL A 253 -19.84 -16.85 1.87
C VAL A 253 -20.08 -15.35 2.06
N THR A 254 -19.06 -14.62 2.49
CA THR A 254 -19.08 -13.17 2.69
C THR A 254 -19.40 -12.44 1.37
N GLN A 255 -18.81 -12.87 0.25
CA GLN A 255 -19.07 -12.31 -1.08
C GLN A 255 -20.55 -12.48 -1.48
N LYS A 256 -21.08 -13.71 -1.34
CA LYS A 256 -22.50 -13.99 -1.63
C LYS A 256 -23.44 -13.17 -0.74
N ALA A 257 -23.09 -12.98 0.52
CA ALA A 257 -23.87 -12.17 1.46
C ALA A 257 -23.88 -10.69 1.08
N PHE A 258 -22.75 -10.11 0.67
CA PHE A 258 -22.70 -8.74 0.16
C PHE A 258 -23.59 -8.56 -1.08
N LEU A 259 -23.51 -9.49 -2.04
CA LEU A 259 -24.32 -9.47 -3.26
C LEU A 259 -25.83 -9.65 -2.97
N GLU A 260 -26.21 -10.63 -2.14
CA GLU A 260 -27.59 -10.84 -1.69
C GLU A 260 -28.14 -9.63 -0.89
N ALA A 261 -27.28 -8.91 -0.18
CA ALA A 261 -27.62 -7.70 0.57
C ALA A 261 -27.53 -6.40 -0.25
N GLY A 262 -27.33 -6.46 -1.58
CA GLY A 262 -27.41 -5.29 -2.47
C GLY A 262 -26.12 -4.47 -2.60
N VAL A 263 -24.98 -4.96 -2.12
CA VAL A 263 -23.67 -4.36 -2.43
C VAL A 263 -23.23 -4.85 -3.81
N LEU A 264 -23.53 -4.04 -4.82
CA LEU A 264 -23.44 -4.34 -6.26
C LEU A 264 -22.73 -3.18 -6.99
N PRO A 265 -22.02 -3.41 -8.11
CA PRO A 265 -21.90 -4.66 -8.86
C PRO A 265 -20.97 -5.70 -8.20
N GLU A 266 -20.91 -6.90 -8.79
CA GLU A 266 -19.80 -7.83 -8.58
C GLU A 266 -18.71 -7.53 -9.60
N ASN A 267 -17.50 -7.15 -9.15
CA ASN A 267 -16.36 -6.85 -10.02
C ASN A 267 -15.24 -7.90 -9.95
N GLY A 268 -15.53 -9.11 -9.45
CA GLY A 268 -14.60 -10.24 -9.46
C GLY A 268 -13.34 -9.99 -8.63
N PHE A 269 -12.18 -9.89 -9.29
CA PHE A 269 -10.90 -9.52 -8.66
C PHE A 269 -10.46 -8.16 -9.18
N SER A 270 -10.23 -7.20 -8.28
CA SER A 270 -9.73 -5.85 -8.59
C SER A 270 -8.93 -5.28 -7.41
N LEU A 271 -8.00 -4.37 -7.66
CA LEU A 271 -7.25 -3.66 -6.61
C LEU A 271 -7.83 -2.28 -6.30
N ASP A 272 -8.58 -1.68 -7.22
CA ASP A 272 -9.06 -0.29 -7.14
C ASP A 272 -10.12 -0.08 -6.06
N HIS A 273 -10.27 1.13 -5.52
CA HIS A 273 -11.31 1.42 -4.53
C HIS A 273 -12.52 2.12 -5.18
N VAL A 274 -13.55 1.34 -5.54
CA VAL A 274 -14.84 1.84 -6.09
C VAL A 274 -16.06 1.15 -5.43
N PRO A 275 -17.28 1.71 -5.49
CA PRO A 275 -18.47 1.14 -4.84
C PRO A 275 -19.00 -0.17 -5.46
N GLU A 276 -18.57 -1.31 -4.89
CA GLU A 276 -18.77 -2.66 -5.44
C GLU A 276 -18.75 -3.76 -4.36
N THR A 277 -18.97 -5.01 -4.76
CA THR A 277 -18.41 -6.19 -4.09
C THR A 277 -17.28 -6.79 -4.92
N ARG A 278 -16.12 -7.02 -4.30
CA ARG A 278 -14.96 -7.65 -4.98
C ARG A 278 -14.13 -8.54 -4.07
N ILE A 279 -13.25 -9.32 -4.68
CA ILE A 279 -12.02 -9.87 -4.10
C ILE A 279 -10.90 -8.86 -4.38
N THR A 280 -10.11 -8.51 -3.37
CA THR A 280 -8.96 -7.60 -3.47
C THR A 280 -7.63 -8.33 -3.34
N GLY A 281 -6.51 -7.67 -3.64
CA GLY A 281 -5.17 -8.24 -3.44
C GLY A 281 -4.81 -8.39 -1.96
N SER A 282 -3.82 -9.23 -1.67
CA SER A 282 -3.26 -9.36 -0.31
C SER A 282 -1.74 -9.27 -0.34
N THR A 283 -1.14 -8.80 0.75
CA THR A 283 0.30 -8.96 1.02
C THR A 283 0.59 -10.20 1.88
N PHE A 284 -0.38 -11.10 2.04
CA PHE A 284 -0.09 -12.51 2.29
C PHE A 284 -0.11 -13.25 0.96
N ASP A 285 0.84 -14.15 0.75
CA ASP A 285 0.87 -15.03 -0.41
C ASP A 285 -0.10 -16.22 -0.26
N ASN A 286 -0.07 -17.17 -1.21
CA ASN A 286 -0.92 -18.36 -1.15
C ASN A 286 -0.31 -19.54 -0.36
N SER A 287 0.89 -19.40 0.22
CA SER A 287 1.43 -20.30 1.25
C SER A 287 1.08 -19.84 2.68
N GLY A 288 0.70 -18.56 2.86
CA GLY A 288 0.42 -17.94 4.15
C GLY A 288 1.57 -17.06 4.66
N THR A 289 2.63 -16.91 3.88
CA THR A 289 3.78 -16.03 4.13
C THR A 289 3.37 -14.56 3.99
N ARG A 290 3.84 -13.71 4.91
CA ARG A 290 3.66 -12.26 4.80
C ARG A 290 4.76 -11.65 3.95
N HIS A 291 4.35 -10.82 3.02
CA HIS A 291 5.17 -9.86 2.31
C HIS A 291 4.80 -8.43 2.71
N ALA A 292 5.77 -7.51 2.64
CA ALA A 292 5.68 -6.23 3.34
C ALA A 292 6.67 -5.15 2.83
N ALA A 293 6.61 -3.96 3.44
CA ALA A 293 7.32 -2.77 2.96
C ALA A 293 8.85 -2.89 2.99
N ASP A 294 9.41 -3.72 3.87
CA ASP A 294 10.84 -3.94 4.03
C ASP A 294 11.46 -4.73 2.88
N GLU A 295 10.75 -5.66 2.24
CA GLU A 295 11.24 -6.33 1.02
C GLU A 295 11.41 -5.36 -0.15
N LEU A 296 10.79 -4.18 -0.10
CA LEU A 296 11.00 -3.13 -1.10
C LEU A 296 12.39 -2.50 -1.00
N LEU A 297 13.10 -2.70 0.12
CA LEU A 297 14.52 -2.35 0.26
C LEU A 297 15.40 -3.15 -0.72
N ASN A 298 15.01 -4.39 -1.09
CA ASN A 298 15.70 -5.20 -2.10
C ASN A 298 15.72 -4.54 -3.50
N ARG A 299 14.78 -3.62 -3.77
CA ARG A 299 14.62 -2.94 -5.05
C ARG A 299 15.42 -1.62 -5.14
N GLY A 300 16.19 -1.28 -4.09
CA GLY A 300 17.12 -0.16 -4.08
C GLY A 300 18.56 -0.57 -4.41
N ASP A 301 19.43 0.42 -4.61
CA ASP A 301 20.88 0.17 -4.58
C ASP A 301 21.29 -0.07 -3.11
N LEU A 302 21.78 -1.28 -2.83
CA LEU A 302 22.12 -1.74 -1.49
C LEU A 302 23.54 -1.38 -1.05
N ASP A 303 24.38 -0.86 -1.95
CA ASP A 303 25.71 -0.34 -1.60
C ASP A 303 25.61 1.15 -1.20
N ASN A 304 24.58 1.86 -1.70
CA ASN A 304 24.22 3.22 -1.29
C ASN A 304 23.25 3.29 -0.08
N LEU A 305 22.51 2.22 0.20
CA LEU A 305 21.50 2.15 1.27
C LEU A 305 22.08 1.53 2.55
N ARG A 306 21.83 2.16 3.70
CA ARG A 306 22.11 1.60 5.03
C ARG A 306 20.88 1.74 5.93
N VAL A 307 20.60 0.72 6.73
CA VAL A 307 19.40 0.65 7.59
C VAL A 307 19.81 0.31 9.02
N ALA A 308 19.68 1.28 9.92
CA ALA A 308 19.91 1.06 11.35
C ALA A 308 18.62 0.58 12.01
N VAL A 309 18.65 -0.60 12.62
CA VAL A 309 17.61 -1.08 13.56
C VAL A 309 18.01 -0.74 15.00
N HIS A 310 17.04 -0.69 15.91
CA HIS A 310 17.18 -0.21 17.30
C HIS A 310 17.64 1.27 17.41
N ALA A 311 17.42 2.07 16.37
CA ALA A 311 17.77 3.49 16.29
C ALA A 311 16.62 4.40 16.73
N ASN A 312 16.61 4.80 18.00
CA ASN A 312 15.59 5.71 18.54
C ASN A 312 15.93 7.17 18.22
N VAL A 313 15.35 7.71 17.15
CA VAL A 313 15.53 9.13 16.74
C VAL A 313 14.83 10.07 17.72
N GLU A 314 15.60 10.87 18.46
CA GLU A 314 15.10 11.73 19.53
C GLU A 314 14.85 13.17 19.09
N LYS A 315 15.64 13.68 18.14
CA LYS A 315 15.55 15.09 17.71
C LYS A 315 16.08 15.34 16.30
N ILE A 316 15.44 16.25 15.59
CA ILE A 316 15.96 16.86 14.35
C ILE A 316 16.96 17.96 14.74
N VAL A 317 18.07 18.04 14.00
CA VAL A 317 19.07 19.11 14.11
C VAL A 317 18.78 20.14 13.01
N PHE A 318 18.81 21.42 13.38
CA PHE A 318 18.58 22.53 12.47
C PHE A 318 19.78 23.49 12.46
N SER A 319 20.00 24.13 11.31
CA SER A 319 20.82 25.34 11.20
C SER A 319 19.91 26.57 11.02
N SER A 320 20.31 27.67 11.65
CA SER A 320 19.72 29.00 11.42
C SER A 320 20.77 29.86 10.72
N SER A 321 20.41 30.34 9.53
CA SER A 321 21.05 31.48 8.88
C SER A 321 20.19 32.72 9.07
N GLU A 322 20.73 33.93 8.84
CA GLU A 322 19.97 35.18 9.03
C GLU A 322 18.72 35.32 8.14
N SER A 323 18.50 34.41 7.17
CA SER A 323 17.35 34.44 6.25
C SER A 323 16.59 33.13 6.08
N ARG A 324 17.15 31.97 6.46
CA ARG A 324 16.53 30.63 6.28
C ARG A 324 16.89 29.64 7.40
N LEU A 325 15.91 28.82 7.75
CA LEU A 325 15.96 27.72 8.70
C LEU A 325 15.98 26.40 7.91
N SER A 326 16.99 25.56 8.13
CA SER A 326 17.14 24.26 7.43
C SER A 326 17.29 23.14 8.44
N ALA A 327 16.70 21.98 8.18
CA ALA A 327 17.18 20.75 8.80
C ALA A 327 18.59 20.45 8.28
N THR A 328 19.44 19.88 9.14
CA THR A 328 20.83 19.49 8.81
C THR A 328 21.19 18.08 9.26
N GLY A 329 20.31 17.41 10.00
CA GLY A 329 20.54 16.06 10.50
C GLY A 329 19.57 15.66 11.59
N VAL A 330 19.90 14.57 12.29
CA VAL A 330 19.15 14.03 13.42
C VAL A 330 20.09 13.52 14.52
N ILE A 331 19.58 13.49 15.75
CA ILE A 331 20.17 12.82 16.91
C ILE A 331 19.34 11.57 17.20
N TYR A 332 20.00 10.42 17.35
CA TYR A 332 19.37 9.16 17.72
C TYR A 332 20.15 8.44 18.81
N LYS A 333 19.50 7.51 19.52
CA LYS A 333 20.15 6.59 20.46
C LYS A 333 20.13 5.15 19.98
N ASP A 334 21.19 4.43 20.32
CA ASP A 334 21.28 2.96 20.18
C ASP A 334 20.62 2.24 21.38
N SER A 335 20.62 0.91 21.36
CA SER A 335 20.12 0.08 22.47
C SER A 335 20.99 0.12 23.75
N ASN A 336 22.18 0.74 23.70
CA ASN A 336 23.02 0.99 24.88
C ASN A 336 22.74 2.37 25.52
N GLY A 337 21.91 3.20 24.89
CA GLY A 337 21.64 4.58 25.29
C GLY A 337 22.70 5.59 24.87
N ILE A 338 23.65 5.20 24.00
CA ILE A 338 24.66 6.07 23.41
C ILE A 338 23.98 6.95 22.35
N SER A 339 24.27 8.26 22.35
CA SER A 339 23.75 9.19 21.34
C SER A 339 24.68 9.31 20.13
N HIS A 340 24.11 9.10 18.95
CA HIS A 340 24.73 9.24 17.64
C HIS A 340 24.11 10.42 16.87
N ARG A 341 24.79 10.86 15.81
CA ARG A 341 24.39 11.98 14.95
C ARG A 341 24.54 11.59 13.49
N ALA A 342 23.51 11.81 12.70
CA ALA A 342 23.58 11.67 11.25
C ALA A 342 23.22 13.01 10.60
N TYR A 343 24.06 13.51 9.70
CA TYR A 343 23.87 14.79 9.01
C TYR A 343 23.59 14.60 7.52
N VAL A 344 22.94 15.59 6.89
CA VAL A 344 22.74 15.63 5.43
C VAL A 344 23.81 16.50 4.74
N ARG A 345 24.15 16.16 3.49
CA ARG A 345 25.01 16.98 2.61
C ARG A 345 24.23 18.12 1.95
N ASP A 346 24.93 18.97 1.20
CA ASP A 346 24.31 20.06 0.43
C ASP A 346 23.22 19.56 -0.53
N GLN A 347 22.05 20.21 -0.48
CA GLN A 347 20.78 19.80 -1.10
C GLN A 347 20.26 18.39 -0.71
N GLY A 348 20.84 17.76 0.32
CA GLY A 348 20.30 16.58 0.97
C GLY A 348 19.14 16.92 1.90
N GLU A 349 18.34 15.92 2.27
CA GLU A 349 17.10 16.14 3.04
C GLU A 349 16.89 15.11 4.17
N VAL A 350 16.37 15.59 5.29
CA VAL A 350 15.80 14.74 6.34
C VAL A 350 14.33 14.50 5.99
N ILE A 351 13.89 13.25 5.99
CA ILE A 351 12.52 12.89 5.63
C ILE A 351 11.91 12.07 6.76
N LEU A 352 10.76 12.53 7.27
CA LEU A 352 10.05 11.88 8.35
C LEU A 352 9.03 10.88 7.77
N SER A 353 9.20 9.61 8.13
CA SER A 353 8.30 8.50 7.78
C SER A 353 7.88 7.70 9.03
N ALA A 354 7.92 8.33 10.22
CA ALA A 354 7.63 7.73 11.52
C ALA A 354 6.12 7.57 11.81
N GLY A 355 5.28 7.91 10.85
CA GLY A 355 3.83 7.69 10.85
C GLY A 355 3.05 8.70 11.67
N THR A 356 1.71 8.59 11.57
CA THR A 356 0.67 9.41 12.25
C THR A 356 0.99 9.80 13.69
N MET A 357 1.65 8.92 14.45
CA MET A 357 2.03 9.19 15.85
C MET A 357 3.49 9.59 16.04
N GLY A 358 4.44 9.02 15.28
CA GLY A 358 5.87 9.26 15.49
C GLY A 358 6.35 10.58 14.91
N THR A 359 5.86 10.96 13.72
CA THR A 359 6.28 12.17 13.01
C THR A 359 5.91 13.47 13.77
N PRO A 360 4.64 13.72 14.15
CA PRO A 360 4.31 14.90 14.96
C PRO A 360 4.96 14.87 16.35
N GLN A 361 5.14 13.69 16.97
CA GLN A 361 5.87 13.56 18.25
C GLN A 361 7.32 14.07 18.10
N LEU A 362 8.03 13.64 17.05
CA LEU A 362 9.41 14.06 16.80
C LEU A 362 9.51 15.54 16.43
N LEU A 363 8.57 16.11 15.66
CA LEU A 363 8.55 17.55 15.37
C LEU A 363 8.38 18.38 16.65
N LEU A 364 7.44 18.01 17.52
CA LEU A 364 7.21 18.69 18.80
C LEU A 364 8.45 18.61 19.71
N LEU A 365 9.07 17.43 19.87
CA LEU A 365 10.33 17.27 20.62
C LEU A 365 11.49 18.05 19.98
N SER A 366 11.45 18.26 18.66
CA SER A 366 12.43 19.03 17.90
C SER A 366 12.25 20.55 18.02
N GLY A 367 11.12 21.02 18.58
CA GLY A 367 10.81 22.44 18.73
C GLY A 367 10.00 23.04 17.57
N VAL A 368 9.40 22.20 16.72
CA VAL A 368 8.53 22.62 15.60
C VAL A 368 7.09 22.30 15.96
N GLY A 369 6.28 23.33 16.25
CA GLY A 369 4.95 23.16 16.81
C GLY A 369 4.41 24.43 17.47
N PRO A 370 3.22 24.39 18.09
CA PRO A 370 2.58 25.60 18.61
C PRO A 370 3.42 26.25 19.73
N GLU A 371 3.83 27.51 19.55
CA GLU A 371 4.77 28.23 20.42
C GLU A 371 4.39 28.14 21.90
N SER A 372 3.11 28.42 22.20
CA SER A 372 2.57 28.43 23.56
C SER A 372 2.56 27.04 24.22
N TYR A 373 2.34 25.99 23.43
CA TYR A 373 2.38 24.60 23.90
C TYR A 373 3.82 24.16 24.19
N LEU A 374 4.72 24.34 23.23
CA LEU A 374 6.15 23.99 23.39
C LEU A 374 6.79 24.77 24.56
N SER A 375 6.51 26.06 24.66
CA SER A 375 7.00 26.91 25.77
C SER A 375 6.46 26.45 27.13
N SER A 376 5.22 25.98 27.21
CA SER A 376 4.64 25.43 28.46
C SER A 376 5.32 24.15 28.95
N LEU A 377 5.97 23.40 28.04
CA LEU A 377 6.75 22.21 28.34
C LEU A 377 8.25 22.51 28.51
N GLY A 378 8.67 23.77 28.36
CA GLY A 378 10.08 24.18 28.40
C GLY A 378 10.88 23.75 27.16
N ILE A 379 10.23 23.36 26.06
CA ILE A 379 10.87 22.97 24.82
C ILE A 379 11.26 24.25 24.04
N PRO A 380 12.53 24.46 23.68
CA PRO A 380 12.94 25.61 22.86
C PRO A 380 12.25 25.59 21.50
N VAL A 381 11.49 26.64 21.19
CA VAL A 381 10.81 26.80 19.90
C VAL A 381 11.83 27.12 18.81
N VAL A 382 11.83 26.28 17.77
CA VAL A 382 12.60 26.46 16.52
C VAL A 382 11.73 27.17 15.49
N LEU A 383 10.45 26.79 15.40
CA LEU A 383 9.44 27.43 14.55
C LEU A 383 8.06 27.27 15.19
N ASP A 384 7.32 28.36 15.33
CA ASP A 384 5.89 28.29 15.67
C ASP A 384 5.13 27.63 14.51
N HIS A 385 4.55 26.47 14.79
CA HIS A 385 3.79 25.71 13.82
C HIS A 385 2.47 25.21 14.44
N PRO A 386 1.39 26.01 14.40
CA PRO A 386 0.19 25.78 15.19
C PRO A 386 -0.62 24.54 14.79
N TYR A 387 -0.23 23.83 13.72
CA TYR A 387 -0.94 22.65 13.21
C TYR A 387 -0.20 21.32 13.41
N VAL A 388 1.02 21.31 13.94
CA VAL A 388 1.71 20.06 14.28
C VAL A 388 0.95 19.33 15.40
N GLY A 389 0.68 18.05 15.17
CA GLY A 389 -0.15 17.22 16.04
C GLY A 389 -1.66 17.53 15.96
N GLN A 390 -2.10 18.47 15.12
CA GLN A 390 -3.53 18.79 14.94
C GLN A 390 -4.12 18.05 13.74
N PHE A 391 -5.46 17.92 13.72
CA PHE A 391 -6.18 17.14 12.71
C PHE A 391 -5.72 15.68 12.72
N LEU A 392 -5.85 15.02 13.87
CA LEU A 392 -5.58 13.59 14.05
C LEU A 392 -6.88 12.80 13.88
N TYR A 393 -6.92 11.84 12.96
CA TYR A 393 -8.11 11.08 12.59
C TYR A 393 -7.91 9.58 12.86
N ASP A 394 -8.95 8.86 13.26
CA ASP A 394 -9.04 7.41 13.10
C ASP A 394 -10.45 7.02 12.67
N ASN A 395 -10.57 6.13 11.69
CA ASN A 395 -11.86 5.69 11.19
C ASN A 395 -12.54 4.81 12.27
N PRO A 396 -13.77 5.14 12.72
CA PRO A 396 -14.55 4.25 13.56
C PRO A 396 -14.66 2.84 12.95
N ARG A 397 -14.33 1.82 13.75
CA ARG A 397 -14.70 0.42 13.51
C ARG A 397 -15.84 0.05 14.43
N ASN A 398 -16.96 -0.33 13.84
CA ASN A 398 -18.06 -1.01 14.53
C ASN A 398 -18.21 -2.40 13.93
N PHE A 399 -18.69 -3.37 14.69
CA PHE A 399 -18.63 -4.77 14.25
C PHE A 399 -19.67 -5.65 14.93
N ILE A 400 -19.92 -6.79 14.29
CA ILE A 400 -20.63 -7.92 14.89
C ILE A 400 -19.71 -9.14 14.86
N ASN A 401 -19.71 -9.92 15.93
CA ASN A 401 -19.11 -11.24 15.98
C ASN A 401 -20.20 -12.30 16.07
N ILE A 402 -20.22 -13.29 15.16
CA ILE A 402 -21.08 -14.46 15.27
C ILE A 402 -20.28 -15.71 15.66
N LEU A 403 -20.91 -16.58 16.44
CA LEU A 403 -20.44 -17.92 16.80
C LEU A 403 -21.29 -18.97 16.06
N PRO A 404 -20.83 -19.50 14.92
CA PRO A 404 -21.52 -20.55 14.18
C PRO A 404 -21.75 -21.84 15.00
N PRO A 405 -22.82 -22.62 14.71
CA PRO A 405 -23.04 -23.93 15.33
C PRO A 405 -22.03 -25.00 14.90
N ASN A 406 -21.44 -24.84 13.71
CA ASN A 406 -20.42 -25.72 13.14
C ASN A 406 -19.14 -24.92 12.93
N PRO A 407 -17.94 -25.47 13.21
CA PRO A 407 -16.69 -24.73 13.01
C PRO A 407 -16.51 -24.20 11.60
N ILE A 408 -15.94 -22.99 11.49
CA ILE A 408 -15.55 -22.37 10.21
C ILE A 408 -14.03 -22.27 10.12
N GLU A 409 -13.48 -22.56 8.95
CA GLU A 409 -12.05 -22.43 8.68
C GLU A 409 -11.61 -20.96 8.84
N PRO A 410 -10.46 -20.68 9.49
CA PRO A 410 -9.88 -19.34 9.49
C PRO A 410 -9.59 -18.83 8.08
N SER A 411 -9.62 -17.51 7.89
CA SER A 411 -9.28 -16.87 6.62
C SER A 411 -8.67 -15.50 6.85
N ILE A 412 -7.85 -15.05 5.90
CA ILE A 412 -7.50 -13.63 5.77
C ILE A 412 -8.67 -12.87 5.12
N VAL A 413 -8.72 -11.54 5.33
CA VAL A 413 -9.67 -10.67 4.62
C VAL A 413 -9.26 -10.55 3.16
N THR A 414 -10.13 -10.96 2.26
CA THR A 414 -9.92 -10.78 0.80
C THR A 414 -11.15 -10.20 0.11
N VAL A 415 -12.35 -10.40 0.66
CA VAL A 415 -13.59 -9.86 0.10
C VAL A 415 -13.99 -8.56 0.78
N LEU A 416 -14.23 -7.53 -0.04
CA LEU A 416 -14.66 -6.20 0.37
C LEU A 416 -16.03 -5.87 -0.22
N GLY A 417 -16.90 -5.29 0.60
CA GLY A 417 -18.13 -4.63 0.20
C GLY A 417 -18.03 -3.12 0.42
N ILE A 418 -18.12 -2.33 -0.64
CA ILE A 418 -17.79 -0.90 -0.66
C ILE A 418 -19.00 -0.05 -1.06
N ARG A 419 -19.29 0.97 -0.25
CA ARG A 419 -20.20 2.08 -0.53
C ARG A 419 -19.57 3.41 -0.13
N ASP A 420 -20.23 4.50 -0.49
CA ASP A 420 -19.75 5.86 -0.22
C ASP A 420 -19.85 6.22 1.28
N ASP A 421 -20.75 5.56 2.00
CA ASP A 421 -21.07 5.76 3.42
C ASP A 421 -20.58 4.62 4.34
N PHE A 422 -20.14 3.48 3.80
CA PHE A 422 -19.52 2.40 4.58
C PHE A 422 -18.58 1.51 3.76
N TRP A 423 -17.55 0.97 4.43
CA TRP A 423 -16.69 -0.08 3.88
C TRP A 423 -16.65 -1.29 4.81
N GLN A 424 -16.94 -2.48 4.28
CA GLN A 424 -17.15 -3.69 5.07
C GLN A 424 -16.33 -4.86 4.53
N CYS A 425 -16.03 -5.80 5.42
CA CYS A 425 -15.45 -7.09 5.08
C CYS A 425 -15.90 -8.13 6.12
N SER A 426 -15.31 -9.33 6.10
CA SER A 426 -15.36 -10.24 7.24
C SER A 426 -14.07 -11.06 7.31
N ILE A 427 -13.72 -11.48 8.53
CA ILE A 427 -12.60 -12.39 8.80
C ILE A 427 -13.12 -13.54 9.66
N SER A 428 -12.75 -14.78 9.32
CA SER A 428 -13.01 -15.95 10.16
C SER A 428 -11.76 -16.27 10.98
N CYS A 429 -11.95 -16.51 12.27
CA CYS A 429 -10.88 -16.66 13.24
C CYS A 429 -11.04 -17.96 14.05
N GLY A 430 -9.91 -18.53 14.45
CA GLY A 430 -9.87 -19.64 15.40
C GLY A 430 -10.30 -19.23 16.81
N PRO A 431 -10.44 -20.20 17.73
CA PRO A 431 -10.71 -19.92 19.14
C PRO A 431 -9.62 -19.07 19.79
N LEU A 432 -9.97 -18.22 20.74
CA LEU A 432 -9.04 -17.30 21.41
C LEU A 432 -8.90 -17.63 22.91
N THR A 433 -7.68 -17.98 23.32
CA THR A 433 -7.31 -18.22 24.73
C THR A 433 -6.85 -16.95 25.46
N ALA A 434 -6.40 -15.94 24.71
CA ALA A 434 -6.00 -14.62 25.19
C ALA A 434 -6.62 -13.51 24.31
N PRO A 435 -6.89 -12.31 24.84
CA PRO A 435 -7.45 -11.21 24.05
C PRO A 435 -6.38 -10.59 23.15
N PRO A 436 -6.49 -10.63 21.80
CA PRO A 436 -5.67 -9.79 20.94
C PRO A 436 -6.00 -8.31 21.21
N TYR A 437 -4.99 -7.55 21.63
CA TYR A 437 -5.14 -6.15 22.02
C TYR A 437 -5.74 -5.32 20.88
N SER A 438 -6.66 -4.43 21.20
CA SER A 438 -7.41 -3.56 20.27
C SER A 438 -8.30 -4.22 19.20
N LEU A 439 -8.30 -5.56 19.02
CA LEU A 439 -9.33 -6.22 18.18
C LEU A 439 -10.72 -5.96 18.77
N PHE A 440 -10.81 -5.96 20.10
CA PHE A 440 -11.99 -5.58 20.88
C PHE A 440 -11.70 -4.31 21.69
N PRO A 441 -12.72 -3.49 22.04
CA PRO A 441 -12.50 -2.20 22.71
C PRO A 441 -12.09 -2.29 24.19
N SER A 442 -12.05 -3.48 24.79
CA SER A 442 -11.64 -3.67 26.18
C SER A 442 -11.03 -5.05 26.39
N GLN A 443 -10.08 -5.17 27.32
CA GLN A 443 -9.56 -6.46 27.80
C GLN A 443 -10.64 -7.30 28.52
N SER A 444 -11.74 -6.70 28.96
CA SER A 444 -12.89 -7.40 29.57
C SER A 444 -13.89 -7.96 28.54
N TYR A 445 -13.61 -7.88 27.24
CA TYR A 445 -14.48 -8.42 26.20
C TYR A 445 -14.53 -9.97 26.26
N PRO A 446 -15.70 -10.61 26.08
CA PRO A 446 -15.81 -12.07 26.14
C PRO A 446 -15.00 -12.75 25.03
N LEU A 447 -14.36 -13.89 25.36
CA LEU A 447 -13.51 -14.64 24.43
C LEU A 447 -14.19 -15.93 23.93
N PRO A 448 -14.06 -16.26 22.63
CA PRO A 448 -14.52 -17.52 22.06
C PRO A 448 -13.49 -18.63 22.30
N ILE A 449 -13.35 -19.07 23.55
CA ILE A 449 -12.25 -19.96 23.98
C ILE A 449 -12.32 -21.34 23.29
N ASN A 450 -13.53 -21.83 23.00
CA ASN A 450 -13.79 -23.19 22.49
C ASN A 450 -14.48 -23.21 21.10
N SER A 451 -14.55 -22.09 20.38
CA SER A 451 -15.26 -22.00 19.10
C SER A 451 -14.59 -21.04 18.12
N THR A 452 -14.66 -21.38 16.84
CA THR A 452 -14.33 -20.45 15.74
C THR A 452 -15.39 -19.35 15.66
N PHE A 453 -15.02 -18.15 15.27
CA PHE A 453 -15.95 -17.02 15.12
C PHE A 453 -15.72 -16.28 13.81
N ALA A 454 -16.76 -15.58 13.32
CA ALA A 454 -16.62 -14.61 12.25
C ALA A 454 -16.78 -13.20 12.79
N HIS A 455 -15.79 -12.36 12.56
CA HIS A 455 -15.81 -10.92 12.82
C HIS A 455 -16.26 -10.19 11.55
N ILE A 456 -17.22 -9.30 11.66
CA ILE A 456 -17.85 -8.58 10.55
C ILE A 456 -17.71 -7.08 10.84
N PRO A 457 -16.59 -6.44 10.47
CA PRO A 457 -16.34 -5.04 10.75
C PRO A 457 -16.84 -4.08 9.66
N ASN A 458 -17.24 -2.90 10.11
CA ASN A 458 -17.66 -1.74 9.34
C ASN A 458 -16.69 -0.58 9.61
N LYS A 459 -16.02 -0.07 8.57
CA LYS A 459 -15.25 1.18 8.58
C LYS A 459 -16.15 2.32 8.18
N VAL A 460 -16.20 3.37 8.98
CA VAL A 460 -16.80 4.66 8.60
C VAL A 460 -15.83 5.43 7.67
N PRO A 461 -16.25 5.86 6.47
CA PRO A 461 -15.45 6.68 5.56
C PRO A 461 -15.08 8.05 6.13
N GLY A 462 -14.16 8.77 5.49
CA GLY A 462 -13.56 9.99 6.07
C GLY A 462 -12.47 9.63 7.10
N PRO A 463 -12.64 9.94 8.40
CA PRO A 463 -13.83 10.50 9.05
C PRO A 463 -13.82 12.04 9.08
N HIS A 464 -14.94 12.64 9.48
CA HIS A 464 -15.02 14.09 9.72
C HIS A 464 -14.64 14.49 11.15
N SER A 465 -14.80 13.59 12.12
CA SER A 465 -14.31 13.72 13.49
C SER A 465 -12.79 13.68 13.51
N HIS A 466 -12.17 14.61 14.24
CA HIS A 466 -10.74 14.62 14.48
C HIS A 466 -10.44 15.12 15.89
N GLY A 467 -9.26 14.77 16.38
CA GLY A 467 -8.66 15.38 17.56
C GLY A 467 -7.23 15.79 17.29
N SER A 468 -6.34 15.42 18.21
CA SER A 468 -4.96 15.86 18.24
C SER A 468 -4.05 14.88 18.98
N LEU A 469 -2.75 15.09 18.79
CA LEU A 469 -1.65 14.41 19.45
C LEU A 469 -0.91 15.41 20.34
N THR A 470 -0.57 15.00 21.57
CA THR A 470 0.27 15.79 22.49
C THR A 470 1.38 14.92 23.10
N LEU A 471 2.50 15.54 23.44
CA LEU A 471 3.61 14.89 24.14
C LEU A 471 3.18 14.47 25.54
N ASN A 472 3.45 13.20 25.87
CA ASN A 472 3.34 12.63 27.20
C ASN A 472 4.64 12.87 28.00
N SER A 473 5.79 12.76 27.32
CA SER A 473 7.11 13.22 27.80
C SER A 473 7.63 14.35 26.91
N SER A 474 8.18 15.41 27.51
CA SER A 474 8.77 16.55 26.80
C SER A 474 10.23 16.33 26.35
N SER A 475 10.80 15.16 26.62
CA SER A 475 12.21 14.84 26.30
C SER A 475 12.49 13.38 25.90
N ASP A 476 11.56 12.45 26.14
CA ASP A 476 11.74 11.02 25.85
C ASP A 476 10.81 10.60 24.71
N VAL A 477 11.40 10.15 23.60
CA VAL A 477 10.67 9.71 22.39
C VAL A 477 10.11 8.28 22.51
N THR A 478 10.67 7.47 23.42
CA THR A 478 10.21 6.07 23.62
C THR A 478 8.83 6.03 24.28
N ILE A 479 8.56 7.00 25.17
CA ILE A 479 7.26 7.21 25.80
C ILE A 479 6.26 7.68 24.74
N GLY A 480 5.25 6.84 24.47
CA GLY A 480 4.22 7.13 23.47
C GLY A 480 3.44 8.42 23.77
N PRO A 481 3.10 9.21 22.74
CA PRO A 481 2.37 10.45 22.90
C PRO A 481 0.89 10.17 23.24
N ASN A 482 0.24 11.13 23.89
CA ASN A 482 -1.20 11.08 24.13
C ASN A 482 -1.93 11.40 22.83
N VAL A 483 -2.95 10.62 22.48
CA VAL A 483 -3.73 10.78 21.25
C VAL A 483 -5.22 10.78 21.54
N ARG A 484 -5.96 11.69 20.91
CA ARG A 484 -7.42 11.77 20.95
C ARG A 484 -7.97 11.90 19.53
N PHE A 485 -9.02 11.16 19.23
CA PHE A 485 -9.66 11.17 17.90
C PHE A 485 -11.05 11.81 17.90
N ASN A 486 -11.69 11.98 19.06
CA ASN A 486 -13.05 12.51 19.23
C ASN A 486 -14.10 11.76 18.40
N TYR A 487 -14.07 10.43 18.40
CA TYR A 487 -14.98 9.59 17.60
C TYR A 487 -16.46 10.00 17.76
N PHE A 488 -17.18 10.14 16.65
CA PHE A 488 -18.58 10.57 16.61
C PHE A 488 -18.87 11.93 17.29
N SER A 489 -17.88 12.83 17.28
CA SER A 489 -18.08 14.27 17.55
C SER A 489 -18.73 14.98 16.36
N ASN A 490 -18.51 14.49 15.14
CA ASN A 490 -19.30 14.86 13.97
C ASN A 490 -20.48 13.89 13.78
N ALA A 491 -21.68 14.43 13.56
CA ALA A 491 -22.90 13.64 13.35
C ALA A 491 -22.90 12.86 12.02
N ALA A 492 -22.15 13.30 11.01
CA ALA A 492 -22.05 12.59 9.73
C ALA A 492 -21.42 11.19 9.90
N ASP A 493 -20.35 11.08 10.69
CA ASP A 493 -19.67 9.82 10.96
C ASP A 493 -20.59 8.83 11.70
N LEU A 494 -21.47 9.34 12.57
CA LEU A 494 -22.45 8.53 13.29
C LEU A 494 -23.56 8.04 12.34
N ALA A 495 -24.04 8.90 11.44
CA ALA A 495 -25.01 8.53 10.41
C ALA A 495 -24.44 7.47 9.44
N HIS A 496 -23.18 7.61 9.05
CA HIS A 496 -22.43 6.60 8.28
C HIS A 496 -22.31 5.28 9.06
N CYS A 497 -22.01 5.32 10.36
CA CYS A 497 -22.05 4.11 11.20
C CYS A 497 -23.44 3.46 11.24
N VAL A 498 -24.51 4.24 11.46
CA VAL A 498 -25.89 3.74 11.47
C VAL A 498 -26.25 3.07 10.14
N SER A 499 -25.86 3.67 9.00
CA SER A 499 -26.07 3.07 7.67
C SER A 499 -25.29 1.75 7.50
N GLY A 500 -24.00 1.75 7.84
CA GLY A 500 -23.17 0.54 7.82
C GLY A 500 -23.70 -0.58 8.72
N MET A 501 -24.17 -0.26 9.92
CA MET A 501 -24.76 -1.25 10.82
C MET A 501 -26.15 -1.73 10.36
N LYS A 502 -26.94 -0.91 9.66
CA LYS A 502 -28.12 -1.39 8.90
C LYS A 502 -27.71 -2.38 7.81
N GLN A 503 -26.62 -2.11 7.08
CA GLN A 503 -26.12 -3.02 6.05
C GLN A 503 -25.64 -4.36 6.64
N ILE A 504 -24.91 -4.39 7.75
CA ILE A 504 -24.60 -5.64 8.47
C ILE A 504 -25.89 -6.36 8.89
N GLY A 505 -26.91 -5.60 9.29
CA GLY A 505 -28.26 -6.10 9.51
C GLY A 505 -28.90 -6.76 8.27
N TYR A 506 -28.60 -6.31 7.05
CA TYR A 506 -29.03 -6.98 5.82
C TYR A 506 -28.19 -8.22 5.51
N LEU A 507 -26.86 -8.18 5.67
CA LEU A 507 -25.97 -9.35 5.50
C LEU A 507 -26.43 -10.53 6.37
N LEU A 508 -26.72 -10.30 7.65
CA LEU A 508 -27.19 -11.31 8.59
C LEU A 508 -28.56 -11.94 8.20
N ARG A 509 -29.34 -11.31 7.30
CA ARG A 509 -30.63 -11.81 6.81
C ARG A 509 -30.52 -12.62 5.51
N THR A 510 -29.34 -12.72 4.91
CA THR A 510 -29.13 -13.42 3.62
C THR A 510 -29.24 -14.94 3.73
N ASN A 511 -29.51 -15.60 2.60
CA ASN A 511 -29.48 -17.05 2.52
C ASN A 511 -28.04 -17.57 2.68
N ALA A 512 -27.04 -16.82 2.19
CA ALA A 512 -25.62 -17.07 2.46
C ALA A 512 -25.29 -17.18 3.96
N PHE A 513 -25.86 -16.33 4.82
CA PHE A 513 -25.58 -16.35 6.26
C PHE A 513 -26.52 -17.26 7.09
N LYS A 514 -27.69 -17.65 6.56
CA LYS A 514 -28.64 -18.53 7.27
C LYS A 514 -28.02 -19.83 7.85
N PRO A 515 -27.10 -20.56 7.17
CA PRO A 515 -26.48 -21.78 7.71
C PRO A 515 -25.65 -21.58 9.00
N TYR A 516 -25.29 -20.34 9.34
CA TYR A 516 -24.45 -19.99 10.49
C TYR A 516 -25.26 -19.57 11.72
N LYS A 517 -26.60 -19.65 11.65
CA LYS A 517 -27.49 -19.53 12.80
C LYS A 517 -27.48 -20.79 13.65
N THR A 518 -27.53 -20.63 14.97
CA THR A 518 -27.72 -21.73 15.93
C THR A 518 -29.19 -22.14 16.08
N GLN A 519 -30.14 -21.30 15.63
CA GLN A 519 -31.58 -21.59 15.57
C GLN A 519 -32.20 -21.01 14.29
N ASP A 520 -33.11 -21.73 13.62
CA ASP A 520 -33.80 -21.22 12.42
C ASP A 520 -34.94 -20.25 12.80
N LEU A 521 -34.54 -19.03 13.16
CA LEU A 521 -35.40 -17.90 13.51
C LEU A 521 -35.36 -16.80 12.43
N PRO A 522 -36.40 -15.96 12.32
CA PRO A 522 -36.49 -14.91 11.30
C PRO A 522 -35.49 -13.76 11.54
N GLY A 523 -35.29 -12.91 10.53
CA GLY A 523 -34.50 -11.69 10.66
C GLY A 523 -33.04 -11.97 11.08
N ILE A 524 -32.55 -11.23 12.07
CA ILE A 524 -31.23 -11.44 12.69
C ILE A 524 -31.27 -12.37 13.93
N GLU A 525 -32.45 -12.87 14.31
CA GLU A 525 -32.59 -13.74 15.48
C GLU A 525 -32.02 -15.13 15.18
N GLY A 526 -31.59 -15.85 16.22
CA GLY A 526 -31.06 -17.21 16.08
C GLY A 526 -29.58 -17.31 15.70
N PHE A 527 -28.84 -16.21 15.55
CA PHE A 527 -27.38 -16.24 15.70
C PHE A 527 -27.01 -16.23 17.19
N THR A 528 -25.92 -16.91 17.53
CA THR A 528 -25.22 -16.68 18.80
C THR A 528 -24.17 -15.60 18.56
N PHE A 529 -24.23 -14.49 19.29
CA PHE A 529 -23.29 -13.38 19.17
C PHE A 529 -22.22 -13.43 20.26
N LEU A 530 -21.01 -12.96 19.94
CA LEU A 530 -19.94 -12.74 20.91
C LEU A 530 -19.82 -11.24 21.21
N GLY A 531 -20.23 -10.83 22.41
CA GLY A 531 -20.32 -9.42 22.81
C GLY A 531 -21.68 -8.80 22.48
N LEU A 532 -21.70 -7.50 22.19
CA LEU A 532 -22.94 -6.74 21.95
C LEU A 532 -23.62 -7.19 20.64
N PRO A 533 -24.88 -7.67 20.67
CA PRO A 533 -25.63 -8.01 19.48
C PRO A 533 -26.21 -6.75 18.81
N LEU A 534 -26.47 -6.83 17.51
CA LEU A 534 -27.15 -5.76 16.77
C LEU A 534 -28.61 -5.61 17.27
N PRO A 535 -29.14 -4.38 17.47
CA PRO A 535 -30.52 -4.19 17.95
C PRO A 535 -31.56 -4.83 17.02
N ASN A 536 -32.50 -5.61 17.54
CA ASN A 536 -33.51 -6.31 16.72
C ASN A 536 -34.41 -5.37 15.91
N ASN A 537 -34.72 -4.18 16.44
CA ASN A 537 -35.60 -3.20 15.81
C ASN A 537 -34.89 -2.35 14.73
N GLN A 538 -33.56 -2.22 14.79
CA GLN A 538 -32.71 -1.45 13.86
C GLN A 538 -33.19 -0.01 13.57
N THR A 539 -33.85 0.61 14.56
CA THR A 539 -34.19 2.03 14.55
C THR A 539 -32.93 2.87 14.76
N ASP A 540 -32.85 4.01 14.09
CA ASP A 540 -31.68 4.90 14.09
C ASP A 540 -31.16 5.20 15.51
N ASP A 541 -31.99 5.66 16.45
CA ASP A 541 -31.64 5.90 17.86
C ASP A 541 -30.93 4.71 18.55
N ALA A 542 -31.38 3.48 18.25
CA ALA A 542 -30.84 2.26 18.83
C ALA A 542 -29.52 1.86 18.16
N LEU A 543 -29.36 2.19 16.88
CA LEU A 543 -28.12 1.99 16.14
C LEU A 543 -27.08 3.08 16.44
N GLU A 544 -27.48 4.32 16.71
CA GLU A 544 -26.59 5.36 17.25
C GLU A 544 -26.01 4.93 18.61
N THR A 545 -26.87 4.40 19.48
CA THR A 545 -26.46 3.83 20.78
C THR A 545 -25.48 2.67 20.56
N PHE A 546 -25.83 1.69 19.72
CA PHE A 546 -24.93 0.59 19.36
C PHE A 546 -23.60 1.07 18.75
N CYS A 547 -23.61 2.10 17.90
CA CYS A 547 -22.40 2.67 17.28
C CYS A 547 -21.45 3.26 18.33
N ARG A 548 -21.98 3.89 19.39
CA ARG A 548 -21.16 4.40 20.50
C ARG A 548 -20.67 3.28 21.40
N ASP A 549 -21.53 2.31 21.74
CA ASP A 549 -21.21 1.22 22.68
C ASP A 549 -20.33 0.10 22.09
N SER A 550 -20.25 -0.04 20.77
CA SER A 550 -19.43 -1.05 20.06
C SER A 550 -18.18 -0.49 19.37
N LEU A 551 -17.90 0.80 19.54
CA LEU A 551 -16.79 1.51 18.91
C LEU A 551 -15.43 0.87 19.21
N ALA A 552 -14.61 0.68 18.18
CA ALA A 552 -13.19 0.40 18.27
C ALA A 552 -12.40 1.15 17.17
N SER A 553 -11.07 1.14 17.26
CA SER A 553 -10.16 1.62 16.21
C SER A 553 -10.19 0.68 14.99
N TYR A 554 -10.21 1.20 13.75
CA TYR A 554 -9.91 0.40 12.54
C TYR A 554 -8.40 0.29 12.28
N TRP A 555 -7.55 0.86 13.14
CA TRP A 555 -6.08 0.93 12.95
C TRP A 555 -5.64 1.68 11.68
N HIS A 556 -6.52 2.51 11.12
CA HIS A 556 -6.28 3.27 9.89
C HIS A 556 -6.10 4.77 10.18
N TYR A 557 -5.57 5.09 11.36
CA TYR A 557 -5.39 6.46 11.84
C TYR A 557 -4.37 7.26 11.00
N HIS A 558 -4.71 8.51 10.72
CA HIS A 558 -4.01 9.39 9.78
C HIS A 558 -4.07 10.86 10.25
N GLY A 559 -3.33 11.73 9.57
CA GLY A 559 -3.24 13.15 9.90
C GLY A 559 -2.26 13.48 11.03
N GLY A 560 -2.36 14.68 11.60
CA GLY A 560 -1.38 15.23 12.54
C GLY A 560 -0.29 16.10 11.90
N CYS A 561 -0.05 15.99 10.58
CA CYS A 561 0.92 16.78 9.81
C CYS A 561 0.43 17.09 8.38
N ILE A 562 -0.85 17.45 8.22
CA ILE A 562 -1.52 17.41 6.91
C ILE A 562 -1.06 18.48 5.89
N VAL A 563 -1.17 18.14 4.60
CA VAL A 563 -1.01 19.03 3.44
C VAL A 563 -1.88 20.28 3.57
N GLY A 564 -1.36 21.43 3.19
CA GLY A 564 -2.04 22.73 3.32
C GLY A 564 -2.16 23.21 4.78
N LYS A 565 -1.52 22.52 5.73
CA LYS A 565 -1.32 22.94 7.12
C LYS A 565 0.15 22.86 7.48
N VAL A 566 0.66 21.65 7.71
CA VAL A 566 2.06 21.43 8.14
C VAL A 566 2.99 21.35 6.96
N VAL A 567 2.57 20.69 5.87
CA VAL A 567 3.36 20.54 4.65
C VAL A 567 2.73 21.19 3.42
N ASP A 568 3.55 21.44 2.40
CA ASP A 568 3.12 21.88 1.06
C ASP A 568 2.74 20.69 0.15
N GLY A 569 2.48 20.96 -1.14
CA GLY A 569 2.15 19.93 -2.14
C GLY A 569 3.33 19.04 -2.56
N GLY A 570 4.59 19.45 -2.30
CA GLY A 570 5.79 18.63 -2.43
C GLY A 570 6.17 17.90 -1.13
N LEU A 571 5.30 17.98 -0.12
CA LEU A 571 5.41 17.46 1.24
C LEU A 571 6.59 18.04 2.07
N HIS A 572 7.10 19.22 1.70
CA HIS A 572 8.06 19.98 2.52
C HIS A 572 7.38 20.56 3.76
N VAL A 573 8.07 20.61 4.90
CA VAL A 573 7.56 21.27 6.11
C VAL A 573 7.58 22.78 5.92
N ASN A 574 6.40 23.41 5.99
CA ASN A 574 6.23 24.83 5.73
C ASN A 574 7.14 25.68 6.65
N GLY A 575 8.10 26.40 6.04
CA GLY A 575 9.06 27.26 6.75
C GLY A 575 10.39 26.60 7.13
N ILE A 576 10.65 25.34 6.73
CA ILE A 576 11.90 24.62 7.01
C ILE A 576 12.45 24.00 5.73
N ASP A 577 13.64 24.42 5.32
CA ASP A 577 14.35 23.80 4.19
C ASP A 577 14.89 22.41 4.56
N ALA A 578 15.08 21.55 3.56
CA ALA A 578 15.65 20.20 3.70
C ALA A 578 14.90 19.26 4.67
N LEU A 579 13.60 19.51 4.92
CA LEU A 579 12.74 18.68 5.75
C LEU A 579 11.42 18.35 5.03
N ARG A 580 11.15 17.05 4.80
CA ARG A 580 9.85 16.56 4.29
C ARG A 580 9.18 15.57 5.23
N ILE A 581 7.89 15.32 4.99
CA ILE A 581 7.13 14.26 5.66
C ILE A 581 6.50 13.34 4.62
N VAL A 582 6.76 12.04 4.70
CA VAL A 582 6.28 11.05 3.73
C VAL A 582 5.78 9.83 4.50
N ASP A 583 4.59 9.97 5.09
CA ASP A 583 3.84 8.90 5.77
C ASP A 583 2.34 9.25 5.91
N SER A 584 1.60 8.45 6.68
CA SER A 584 0.16 8.58 6.94
C SER A 584 -0.28 9.85 7.68
N SER A 585 0.64 10.65 8.21
CA SER A 585 0.34 11.91 8.89
C SER A 585 -0.03 13.07 7.94
N THR A 586 0.21 12.89 6.64
CA THR A 586 0.16 13.94 5.61
C THR A 586 -1.24 14.22 5.04
N PHE A 587 -2.23 13.35 5.25
CA PHE A 587 -3.57 13.52 4.66
C PHE A 587 -4.70 13.44 5.71
N PRO A 588 -5.77 14.25 5.59
CA PRO A 588 -6.87 14.32 6.54
C PRO A 588 -8.01 13.31 6.26
N VAL A 589 -7.89 12.50 5.21
CA VAL A 589 -8.89 11.50 4.81
C VAL A 589 -8.15 10.22 4.42
N THR A 590 -8.72 9.08 4.79
CA THR A 590 -8.15 7.77 4.42
C THR A 590 -8.37 7.49 2.92
N PRO A 591 -7.32 7.14 2.14
CA PRO A 591 -7.39 7.07 0.67
C PRO A 591 -8.23 5.90 0.12
N ALA A 592 -8.55 4.90 0.94
CA ALA A 592 -9.35 3.73 0.59
C ALA A 592 -9.89 3.04 1.87
N SER A 593 -10.63 1.94 1.68
CA SER A 593 -10.99 1.01 2.75
C SER A 593 -9.76 0.54 3.55
N HIS A 594 -8.67 0.20 2.86
CA HIS A 594 -7.38 -0.24 3.43
C HIS A 594 -6.25 0.60 2.81
N PRO A 595 -5.56 1.48 3.56
CA PRO A 595 -4.72 2.52 2.98
C PRO A 595 -3.26 2.11 2.74
N MET A 596 -2.88 0.86 3.06
CA MET A 596 -1.48 0.40 2.98
C MET A 596 -0.90 0.58 1.57
N GLY A 597 -1.64 0.18 0.52
CA GLY A 597 -1.20 0.30 -0.87
C GLY A 597 -0.89 1.75 -1.25
N PHE A 598 -1.70 2.72 -0.82
CA PHE A 598 -1.41 4.13 -1.03
C PHE A 598 -0.14 4.59 -0.30
N TYR A 599 0.09 4.21 0.97
CA TYR A 599 1.30 4.65 1.68
C TYR A 599 2.58 3.96 1.18
N LEU A 600 2.48 2.73 0.69
CA LEU A 600 3.55 2.04 -0.04
C LEU A 600 3.91 2.81 -1.34
N MET A 601 2.89 3.19 -2.11
CA MET A 601 3.02 3.98 -3.34
C MET A 601 3.60 5.38 -3.05
N LEU A 602 3.06 6.09 -2.05
CA LEU A 602 3.48 7.42 -1.62
C LEU A 602 4.99 7.52 -1.38
N GLY A 603 5.57 6.55 -0.67
CA GLY A 603 7.01 6.52 -0.38
C GLY A 603 7.86 6.56 -1.65
N ARG A 604 7.60 5.66 -2.60
CA ARG A 604 8.33 5.61 -3.87
C ARG A 604 8.00 6.80 -4.77
N TYR A 605 6.73 7.22 -4.86
CA TYR A 605 6.32 8.37 -5.67
C TYR A 605 7.10 9.64 -5.26
N MET A 606 7.15 9.94 -3.96
CA MET A 606 7.92 11.08 -3.45
C MET A 606 9.42 10.91 -3.64
N GLY A 607 9.95 9.69 -3.50
CA GLY A 607 11.34 9.40 -3.87
C GLY A 607 11.65 9.74 -5.33
N LEU A 608 10.76 9.39 -6.27
CA LEU A 608 10.91 9.71 -7.69
C LEU A 608 10.81 11.22 -7.97
N GLN A 609 9.90 11.94 -7.29
CA GLN A 609 9.83 13.41 -7.35
C GLN A 609 11.14 14.06 -6.88
N ILE A 610 11.66 13.67 -5.71
CA ILE A 610 12.92 14.19 -5.17
C ILE A 610 14.09 13.95 -6.15
N LEU A 611 14.18 12.75 -6.75
CA LEU A 611 15.21 12.45 -7.76
C LEU A 611 15.07 13.32 -9.02
N GLN A 612 13.84 13.68 -9.41
CA GLN A 612 13.56 14.57 -10.55
C GLN A 612 13.92 16.02 -10.23
N GLU A 613 13.54 16.53 -9.04
CA GLU A 613 13.90 17.86 -8.54
C GLU A 613 15.42 18.06 -8.50
N ARG A 614 16.17 17.13 -7.87
CA ARG A 614 17.65 17.17 -7.85
C ARG A 614 18.24 17.17 -9.26
N SER A 615 17.70 16.35 -10.17
CA SER A 615 18.19 16.26 -11.55
C SER A 615 17.98 17.57 -12.33
N ALA A 616 16.84 18.24 -12.14
CA ALA A 616 16.56 19.55 -12.73
C ALA A 616 17.48 20.65 -12.17
N TRP A 617 17.74 20.64 -10.85
CA TRP A 617 18.63 21.60 -10.20
C TRP A 617 20.09 21.49 -10.66
N VAL A 618 20.59 20.27 -10.90
CA VAL A 618 21.90 20.05 -11.53
C VAL A 618 21.93 20.63 -12.96
N GLY A 619 20.88 20.41 -13.75
CA GLY A 619 20.76 21.02 -15.08
C GLY A 619 20.82 22.55 -15.06
N MET A 620 20.07 23.19 -14.16
CA MET A 620 20.06 24.64 -13.99
C MET A 620 21.42 25.19 -13.53
N SER A 621 22.04 24.59 -12.52
CA SER A 621 23.35 25.04 -12.01
C SER A 621 24.48 24.88 -13.05
N CYS A 622 24.42 23.86 -13.91
CA CYS A 622 25.30 23.75 -15.09
C CYS A 622 25.06 24.88 -16.11
N MET A 623 23.81 25.27 -16.37
CA MET A 623 23.49 26.40 -17.26
C MET A 623 23.96 27.75 -16.69
N ASP A 624 23.77 27.99 -15.39
CA ASP A 624 24.26 29.21 -14.73
C ASP A 624 25.80 29.26 -14.70
N GLY A 625 26.47 28.12 -14.50
CA GLY A 625 27.93 28.02 -14.63
C GLY A 625 28.44 28.33 -16.05
N ALA A 626 27.71 27.87 -17.08
CA ALA A 626 28.00 28.21 -18.47
C ALA A 626 27.76 29.70 -18.75
N MET A 627 26.66 30.29 -18.27
CA MET A 627 26.40 31.72 -18.44
C MET A 627 27.41 32.60 -17.67
N GLN A 628 27.82 32.23 -16.46
CA GLN A 628 28.83 32.98 -15.70
C GLN A 628 30.23 32.88 -16.32
N SER A 629 30.61 31.75 -16.93
CA SER A 629 31.90 31.63 -17.64
C SER A 629 31.91 32.44 -18.94
N LEU A 630 30.80 32.44 -19.69
CA LEU A 630 30.58 33.33 -20.83
C LEU A 630 30.64 34.82 -20.43
N GLN A 631 29.95 35.23 -19.36
CA GLN A 631 29.99 36.61 -18.86
C GLN A 631 31.37 37.05 -18.35
N ARG A 632 32.21 36.12 -17.87
CA ARG A 632 33.59 36.40 -17.47
C ARG A 632 34.58 36.40 -18.64
N GLY A 633 34.12 36.22 -19.87
CA GLY A 633 34.97 36.21 -21.08
C GLY A 633 35.88 34.97 -21.19
N ILE A 634 35.61 33.92 -20.40
CA ILE A 634 36.39 32.68 -20.42
C ILE A 634 35.80 31.79 -21.51
N CYS A 635 36.36 31.88 -22.73
CA CYS A 635 36.06 30.90 -23.77
C CYS A 635 36.51 29.51 -23.30
N PRO A 636 35.63 28.50 -23.23
CA PRO A 636 36.05 27.14 -22.93
C PRO A 636 36.94 26.63 -24.09
N HIS A 637 38.07 26.03 -23.74
CA HIS A 637 38.81 25.21 -24.71
C HIS A 637 37.93 24.04 -25.16
N PRO A 638 38.04 23.59 -26.43
CA PRO A 638 37.29 22.43 -26.90
C PRO A 638 37.74 21.18 -26.13
N MET A 639 36.86 20.66 -25.28
CA MET A 639 37.00 19.31 -24.76
C MET A 639 36.57 18.32 -25.86
N ASN A 640 37.37 17.30 -26.12
CA ASN A 640 37.05 16.27 -27.09
C ASN A 640 35.88 15.42 -26.58
N PHE A 641 34.66 15.71 -27.06
CA PHE A 641 33.52 14.82 -26.96
C PHE A 641 33.47 13.89 -28.18
N GLU A 642 34.33 12.86 -28.16
CA GLU A 642 34.16 11.66 -28.99
C GLU A 642 33.93 10.47 -28.05
N GLU A 643 32.66 10.25 -27.65
CA GLU A 643 31.98 8.95 -27.55
C GLU A 643 30.58 9.14 -26.92
N ASN A 644 29.65 8.22 -27.22
CA ASN A 644 28.29 8.12 -26.66
C ASN A 644 27.34 9.33 -26.85
N LEU A 645 26.94 9.57 -28.11
CA LEU A 645 25.76 10.36 -28.47
C LEU A 645 24.69 9.49 -29.16
N GLU A 646 24.12 8.54 -28.42
CA GLU A 646 22.82 7.93 -28.75
C GLU A 646 21.84 8.16 -27.57
N GLY A 647 20.67 8.74 -27.83
CA GLY A 647 19.56 8.77 -26.86
C GLY A 647 19.02 10.15 -26.40
N HIS A 648 19.59 11.29 -26.79
CA HIS A 648 19.09 12.62 -26.39
C HIS A 648 18.79 13.53 -27.59
N ASN A 649 17.55 13.51 -28.07
CA ASN A 649 17.13 14.26 -29.26
C ASN A 649 15.78 15.00 -29.10
N TYR A 650 15.57 15.62 -27.93
CA TYR A 650 14.33 16.38 -27.62
C TYR A 650 14.54 17.75 -26.92
N ALA A 651 15.76 18.10 -26.46
CA ALA A 651 16.00 19.27 -25.62
C ALA A 651 16.47 20.55 -26.34
N LEU A 652 16.72 20.51 -27.66
CA LEU A 652 17.47 21.55 -28.39
C LEU A 652 16.65 22.38 -29.41
N SER A 653 15.33 22.24 -29.44
CA SER A 653 14.46 22.91 -30.41
C SER A 653 13.93 24.29 -29.98
N LEU A 654 14.25 24.77 -28.77
CA LEU A 654 13.56 25.89 -28.11
C LEU A 654 14.39 27.17 -27.91
N LEU A 655 15.61 27.25 -28.44
CA LEU A 655 16.55 28.38 -28.22
C LEU A 655 16.95 29.18 -29.47
N PHE A 656 16.18 29.07 -30.57
CA PHE A 656 16.35 29.90 -31.77
C PHE A 656 15.01 30.44 -32.29
N ASN A 657 14.34 31.32 -31.51
CA ASN A 657 13.32 32.27 -32.00
C ASN A 657 12.87 33.29 -30.91
N VAL A 658 13.81 34.11 -30.42
CA VAL A 658 13.56 35.46 -29.84
C VAL A 658 14.70 36.37 -30.29
#